data_AF-A0A8C7TVU3-F1
#
_entry.id   AF-A0A8C7TVU3-F1
#
_cell.length_a   1.000
_cell.length_b   1.000
_cell.length_c   1.000
_cell.angle_alpha   90.00
_cell.angle_beta   90.00
_cell.angle_gamma   90.00
#
_symmetry.space_group_name_H-M   'P 1'
#
loop_
_entity.id
_entity.type
_entity.pdbx_description
1 polymer ?
#
loop_
_entity_poly.entity_id
_entity_poly.type
_entity_poly.pdbx_seq_one_letter_code
_entity_poly.pdbx_strand_id
1 'polypeptide(L)'
;MSLTSVMISDVCVCVCDRCVCPVCVSCVCVCVFIPVSPAAERLRYILGEEDDMPTPTLFTEMDTLQQDGDELEWKESARWVKFEEKVEEGGERWSKPHVSTLSLHSLFELRTCIQTGTVLLDLEGYSLPQIVDEIIEQQVDEGMLSPDLREKISFVLLRKHRHQTKKPIHRSLADMGKASGGGARHAQSRSMNDISDTPSTDQLRNKFMKKIPRDAEASNVLVGEVDFLDKPFVAFVRLAQATTLGGLTEVPVPTRFLFILLGPTGKAKSYNQIGRAIATLMVDDLFSDVAYKARDREDLIAGIDEFLDEVIVLPPGEWDPKIRIEPPKKVTSADKRLDSSHFPLLNNNTLHFLIPNGAAGGGGGLAEDEEMPVAHELGEELAHTGRFCGGLFLDIKRKIPWLLSDFYEGFHIQSISAVLFIYLGCITNAITFGGLLGDATDNYQGVMESFLGTALSGTVFCLFSGQPLIILSSTGPILIFEKLLFEFSKNNGIDYMELRLWIGIHSCLQCFLLVATDASYIIKYMTRFTEEGFSSLISFIFISDAIKKMMGSFKYYPINTDFKPDYVTAYKCECLAPDPSESILSLDWSQLSKKECVKYGGSLVGNTCKYVPDLALMSFILFFGTYSMTVSLKKFKFSRYFPTKLRKLISDFSIFMAIMTFVGLDRLIGLKTPKLIVPTEFKPTRPDRGWIVLPFGKNPWWVYLASFVPALLVTILIFMDQQISAVIVNRKENKLRKGCGYHLDLFWVGVLMAACSFLGLPWYVAATVISIAHIDSLKMESESSAPGEQPQFLGVREQRLTGILVFVLTGVSIFLAPILQFIPMPVLYGVFLYMGVASLSGIQFWERIKLYMMPSKYQPDFPFLRHVPLRRVHLFTLVQIICLAVLWVLKSTVLAILFPVMVLFMTRDDDRRAPPEQEATFGGSCDTYDVNVGYL
;
A
#
# COMPACT_ATOMS: atom_id res chain seq x y z
N MET A 1 -13.10 -68.65 -25.92
CA MET A 1 -11.91 -67.80 -25.82
C MET A 1 -12.32 -66.49 -25.18
N SER A 2 -11.63 -66.14 -24.11
CA SER A 2 -11.93 -65.14 -23.08
C SER A 2 -11.68 -63.70 -23.51
N LEU A 3 -12.58 -62.78 -23.14
CA LEU A 3 -12.25 -61.52 -22.46
C LEU A 3 -13.54 -60.80 -22.03
N THR A 4 -13.67 -60.64 -20.71
CA THR A 4 -14.63 -59.80 -19.99
C THR A 4 -14.20 -58.32 -20.09
N SER A 5 -15.10 -57.42 -20.49
CA SER A 5 -14.93 -55.97 -20.33
C SER A 5 -16.19 -55.36 -19.72
N VAL A 6 -16.01 -54.71 -18.58
CA VAL A 6 -16.99 -53.95 -17.81
C VAL A 6 -17.33 -52.65 -18.55
N MET A 7 -18.61 -52.31 -18.65
CA MET A 7 -19.12 -51.09 -19.28
C MET A 7 -18.76 -49.84 -18.46
N ILE A 8 -18.13 -48.86 -19.11
CA ILE A 8 -18.08 -47.45 -18.71
C ILE A 8 -18.67 -46.68 -19.90
N SER A 9 -19.78 -45.96 -19.68
CA SER A 9 -20.52 -45.25 -20.73
C SER A 9 -19.88 -43.90 -21.09
N ASP A 10 -19.84 -43.66 -22.40
CA ASP A 10 -19.27 -42.52 -23.12
C ASP A 10 -19.97 -41.18 -22.88
N VAL A 11 -19.17 -40.10 -22.89
CA VAL A 11 -19.61 -38.71 -23.15
C VAL A 11 -19.00 -38.28 -24.48
N CYS A 12 -19.84 -37.92 -25.45
CA CYS A 12 -19.45 -37.42 -26.77
C CYS A 12 -19.74 -35.90 -26.84
N VAL A 13 -18.70 -35.06 -26.94
CA VAL A 13 -18.83 -33.61 -27.13
C VAL A 13 -18.58 -33.28 -28.60
N CYS A 14 -19.64 -32.86 -29.32
CA CYS A 14 -19.51 -32.32 -30.67
C CYS A 14 -19.11 -30.83 -30.61
N VAL A 15 -17.96 -30.50 -31.20
CA VAL A 15 -17.53 -29.12 -31.49
C VAL A 15 -18.05 -28.74 -32.88
N CYS A 16 -18.93 -27.74 -32.98
CA CYS A 16 -19.32 -27.15 -34.27
C CYS A 16 -18.66 -25.78 -34.45
N ASP A 17 -17.69 -25.74 -35.36
CA ASP A 17 -17.00 -24.56 -35.87
C ASP A 17 -17.79 -24.00 -37.08
N ARG A 18 -18.03 -22.67 -37.10
CA ARG A 18 -18.58 -21.85 -38.20
C ARG A 18 -19.71 -22.43 -39.09
N CYS A 19 -20.94 -21.95 -38.92
CA CYS A 19 -21.85 -21.66 -40.04
C CYS A 19 -23.05 -20.79 -39.61
N VAL A 20 -23.30 -19.72 -40.37
CA VAL A 20 -24.48 -18.86 -40.26
C VAL A 20 -25.67 -19.58 -40.90
N CYS A 21 -26.73 -19.83 -40.14
CA CYS A 21 -28.05 -20.15 -40.67
C CYS A 21 -29.14 -19.53 -39.77
N PRO A 22 -30.08 -18.73 -40.32
CA PRO A 22 -31.25 -18.29 -39.60
C PRO A 22 -32.31 -19.41 -39.64
N VAL A 23 -33.16 -19.49 -38.61
CA VAL A 23 -34.30 -20.42 -38.50
C VAL A 23 -33.95 -21.81 -37.96
N CYS A 24 -33.85 -21.92 -36.63
CA CYS A 24 -34.25 -23.11 -35.88
C CYS A 24 -34.96 -22.66 -34.60
N VAL A 25 -36.28 -22.91 -34.56
CA VAL A 25 -37.15 -22.74 -33.40
C VAL A 25 -37.12 -24.06 -32.61
N SER A 26 -37.02 -23.96 -31.27
CA SER A 26 -37.01 -25.03 -30.27
C SER A 26 -35.66 -25.71 -29.96
N CYS A 27 -34.89 -25.09 -29.06
CA CYS A 27 -33.95 -25.82 -28.20
C CYS A 27 -34.74 -26.43 -27.03
N VAL A 28 -34.78 -27.77 -26.96
CA VAL A 28 -35.22 -28.48 -25.74
C VAL A 28 -34.07 -28.41 -24.74
N CYS A 29 -34.28 -27.67 -23.65
CA CYS A 29 -33.35 -27.59 -22.54
C CYS A 29 -33.43 -28.90 -21.74
N VAL A 30 -32.50 -29.82 -21.98
CA VAL A 30 -32.31 -30.98 -21.10
C VAL A 30 -31.56 -30.45 -19.88
N CYS A 31 -32.29 -30.20 -18.79
CA CYS A 31 -31.70 -29.93 -17.49
C CYS A 31 -31.03 -31.22 -17.01
N VAL A 32 -29.71 -31.32 -17.19
CA VAL A 32 -28.90 -32.33 -16.51
C VAL A 32 -28.77 -31.85 -15.07
N PHE A 33 -29.59 -32.40 -14.18
CA PHE A 33 -29.30 -32.34 -12.74
C PHE A 33 -28.02 -33.14 -12.51
N ILE A 34 -26.91 -32.45 -12.28
CA ILE A 34 -25.72 -33.09 -11.71
C ILE A 34 -26.09 -33.40 -10.25
N PRO A 35 -26.13 -34.68 -9.84
CA PRO A 35 -26.39 -35.01 -8.45
C PRO A 35 -25.26 -34.41 -7.60
N VAL A 36 -25.62 -33.59 -6.60
CA VAL A 36 -24.69 -33.14 -5.56
C VAL A 36 -24.13 -34.39 -4.87
N SER A 37 -22.83 -34.39 -4.53
CA SER A 37 -22.25 -35.53 -3.84
C SER A 37 -22.97 -35.75 -2.50
N PRO A 38 -23.23 -37.01 -2.08
CA PRO A 38 -23.85 -37.28 -0.78
C PRO A 38 -23.07 -36.68 0.41
N ALA A 39 -21.74 -36.49 0.24
CA ALA A 39 -20.88 -35.82 1.20
C ALA A 39 -21.19 -34.32 1.30
N ALA A 40 -21.29 -33.63 0.15
CA ALA A 40 -21.62 -32.21 0.10
C ALA A 40 -23.02 -31.90 0.67
N GLU A 41 -24.01 -32.77 0.43
CA GLU A 41 -25.36 -32.60 0.99
C GLU A 41 -25.36 -32.72 2.52
N ARG A 42 -24.58 -33.65 3.07
CA ARG A 42 -24.39 -33.81 4.52
C ARG A 42 -23.65 -32.62 5.13
N LEU A 43 -22.63 -32.09 4.44
CA LEU A 43 -21.89 -30.90 4.89
C LEU A 43 -22.75 -29.63 4.91
N ARG A 44 -23.64 -29.45 3.93
CA ARG A 44 -24.61 -28.33 3.93
C ARG A 44 -25.49 -28.31 5.19
N TYR A 45 -25.92 -29.49 5.66
CA TYR A 45 -26.71 -29.59 6.87
C TYR A 45 -25.90 -29.21 8.13
N ILE A 46 -24.62 -29.60 8.18
CA ILE A 46 -23.72 -29.31 9.31
C ILE A 46 -23.32 -27.83 9.34
N LEU A 47 -23.01 -27.24 8.18
CA LEU A 47 -22.56 -25.85 8.07
C LEU A 47 -23.72 -24.86 8.13
N GLY A 48 -24.94 -25.26 7.75
CA GLY A 48 -26.14 -24.43 7.75
C GLY A 48 -26.82 -24.21 9.11
N GLU A 49 -26.34 -24.81 10.20
CA GLU A 49 -26.70 -24.39 11.57
C GLU A 49 -25.99 -23.05 11.86
N GLU A 50 -26.76 -21.94 11.78
CA GLU A 50 -26.34 -20.55 12.07
C GLU A 50 -25.93 -20.40 13.55
N ASP A 51 -24.65 -20.54 13.85
CA ASP A 51 -24.03 -20.04 15.09
C ASP A 51 -23.05 -18.92 14.72
N ASP A 52 -23.35 -17.69 15.17
CA ASP A 52 -22.69 -16.41 14.85
C ASP A 52 -21.21 -16.27 15.33
N MET A 53 -20.54 -17.36 15.74
CA MET A 53 -19.18 -17.29 16.29
C MET A 53 -18.15 -17.84 15.30
N PRO A 54 -17.19 -17.02 14.83
CA PRO A 54 -16.15 -17.48 13.92
C PRO A 54 -15.27 -18.53 14.60
N THR A 55 -14.92 -19.58 13.85
CA THR A 55 -14.07 -20.67 14.34
C THR A 55 -12.65 -20.16 14.66
N PRO A 56 -12.07 -20.57 15.81
CA PRO A 56 -10.71 -20.18 16.17
C PRO A 56 -9.67 -20.67 15.16
N THR A 57 -8.69 -19.82 14.82
CA THR A 57 -7.60 -20.22 13.90
C THR A 57 -6.74 -21.31 14.52
N LEU A 58 -6.50 -22.41 13.78
CA LEU A 58 -5.72 -23.53 14.28
C LEU A 58 -4.21 -23.40 14.00
N PHE A 59 -3.40 -23.58 15.04
CA PHE A 59 -1.96 -23.78 14.96
C PHE A 59 -1.66 -25.27 15.02
N THR A 60 -1.19 -25.86 13.91
CA THR A 60 -0.92 -27.29 13.87
C THR A 60 0.57 -27.58 13.99
N GLU A 61 0.95 -28.47 14.92
CA GLU A 61 2.33 -28.88 15.18
C GLU A 61 2.46 -30.40 14.98
N MET A 62 3.47 -30.83 14.22
CA MET A 62 3.74 -32.24 13.95
C MET A 62 5.07 -32.70 14.54
N ASP A 63 4.97 -33.65 15.45
CA ASP A 63 6.10 -34.33 16.07
C ASP A 63 6.31 -35.71 15.47
N THR A 64 7.59 -36.05 15.29
CA THR A 64 8.02 -37.35 14.82
C THR A 64 8.82 -38.07 15.88
N LEU A 65 8.47 -39.33 16.15
CA LEU A 65 9.24 -40.17 17.06
C LEU A 65 10.56 -40.55 16.38
N GLN A 66 11.68 -40.19 16.98
CA GLN A 66 13.01 -40.57 16.51
C GLN A 66 13.78 -41.28 17.62
N GLN A 67 14.56 -42.28 17.22
CA GLN A 67 15.48 -42.99 18.11
C GLN A 67 16.86 -42.34 18.01
N ASP A 68 17.32 -41.68 19.08
CA ASP A 68 18.63 -41.03 19.16
C ASP A 68 19.50 -41.79 20.17
N GLY A 69 20.25 -42.78 19.68
CA GLY A 69 20.97 -43.73 20.55
C GLY A 69 20.01 -44.72 21.25
N ASP A 70 20.11 -44.82 22.57
CA ASP A 70 19.26 -45.70 23.41
C ASP A 70 17.97 -45.02 23.89
N GLU A 71 17.74 -43.74 23.56
CA GLU A 71 16.57 -42.98 23.99
C GLU A 71 15.62 -42.65 22.83
N LEU A 72 14.32 -42.89 23.05
CA LEU A 72 13.23 -42.47 22.18
C LEU A 72 12.79 -41.06 22.58
N GLU A 73 12.82 -40.12 21.64
CA GLU A 73 12.36 -38.74 21.84
C GLU A 73 11.44 -38.26 20.70
N TRP A 74 10.46 -37.43 21.06
CA TRP A 74 9.60 -36.75 20.10
C TRP A 74 10.34 -35.50 19.59
N LYS A 75 10.55 -35.41 18.28
CA LYS A 75 11.18 -34.24 17.64
C LYS A 75 10.20 -33.52 16.75
N GLU A 76 10.10 -32.22 16.97
CA GLU A 76 9.34 -31.29 16.14
C GLU A 76 9.88 -31.32 14.71
N SER A 77 8.99 -31.59 13.74
CA SER A 77 9.39 -31.84 12.34
C SER A 77 8.81 -30.83 11.36
N ALA A 78 7.57 -30.40 11.59
CA ALA A 78 6.83 -29.49 10.75
C ALA A 78 5.73 -28.78 11.54
N ARG A 79 5.33 -27.61 11.08
CA ARG A 79 4.24 -26.82 11.65
C ARG A 79 3.46 -26.05 10.59
N TRP A 80 2.22 -25.73 10.91
CA TRP A 80 1.30 -25.00 10.05
C TRP A 80 0.52 -23.95 10.85
N VAL A 81 0.40 -22.76 10.27
CA VAL A 81 -0.56 -21.72 10.69
C VAL A 81 -1.53 -21.42 9.54
N LYS A 82 -1.00 -21.40 8.32
CA LYS A 82 -1.71 -21.35 7.03
C LYS A 82 -0.91 -22.09 5.96
N PHE A 83 0.40 -21.91 6.00
CA PHE A 83 1.37 -22.58 5.11
C PHE A 83 2.30 -23.49 5.92
N GLU A 84 2.90 -24.47 5.25
CA GLU A 84 3.81 -25.44 5.87
C GLU A 84 5.20 -24.82 6.09
N GLU A 85 5.74 -24.96 7.30
CA GLU A 85 7.14 -24.76 7.63
C GLU A 85 7.73 -26.09 8.11
N LYS A 86 8.82 -26.55 7.48
CA LYS A 86 9.47 -27.82 7.80
C LYS A 86 10.89 -27.61 8.31
N VAL A 87 11.34 -28.44 9.24
CA VAL A 87 12.75 -28.45 9.70
C VAL A 87 13.65 -28.97 8.56
N GLU A 88 14.72 -28.22 8.23
CA GLU A 88 15.68 -28.62 7.20
C GLU A 88 16.53 -29.82 7.67
N GLU A 89 17.01 -30.66 6.74
CA GLU A 89 17.73 -31.94 7.02
C GLU A 89 19.03 -31.78 7.84
N GLY A 90 19.49 -30.55 8.08
CA GLY A 90 20.61 -30.20 8.98
C GLY A 90 20.20 -29.82 10.41
N GLY A 91 18.91 -29.87 10.76
CA GLY A 91 18.41 -29.81 12.14
C GLY A 91 18.49 -28.46 12.87
N GLU A 92 18.97 -27.38 12.25
CA GLU A 92 19.14 -26.08 12.94
C GLU A 92 18.25 -24.94 12.41
N ARG A 93 17.46 -25.19 11.35
CA ARG A 93 16.74 -24.13 10.64
C ARG A 93 15.36 -24.57 10.14
N TRP A 94 14.38 -23.70 10.35
CA TRP A 94 13.07 -23.76 9.70
C TRP A 94 13.15 -23.35 8.22
N SER A 95 12.43 -24.06 7.37
CA SER A 95 12.24 -23.68 5.97
C SER A 95 11.53 -22.33 5.86
N LYS A 96 11.56 -21.75 4.65
CA LYS A 96 10.57 -20.73 4.31
C LYS A 96 9.17 -21.36 4.29
N PRO A 97 8.13 -20.60 4.66
CA PRO A 97 6.74 -21.03 4.50
C PRO A 97 6.44 -21.29 3.03
N HIS A 98 5.76 -22.39 2.76
CA HIS A 98 5.44 -22.87 1.41
C HIS A 98 4.09 -23.59 1.38
N VAL A 99 3.49 -23.70 0.20
CA VAL A 99 2.27 -24.49 0.01
C VAL A 99 2.59 -25.97 0.25
N SER A 100 1.77 -26.64 1.05
CA SER A 100 1.93 -28.06 1.36
C SER A 100 1.64 -28.92 0.13
N THR A 101 2.66 -29.62 -0.36
CA THR A 101 2.49 -30.65 -1.39
C THR A 101 2.22 -31.99 -0.71
N LEU A 102 0.99 -32.49 -0.87
CA LEU A 102 0.54 -33.76 -0.32
C LEU A 102 0.48 -34.82 -1.41
N SER A 103 0.70 -36.09 -1.03
CA SER A 103 0.44 -37.20 -1.93
C SER A 103 -1.03 -37.59 -1.86
N LEU A 104 -1.65 -37.85 -3.01
CA LEU A 104 -3.03 -38.34 -3.04
C LEU A 104 -3.17 -39.68 -2.31
N HIS A 105 -2.13 -40.51 -2.36
CA HIS A 105 -2.06 -41.76 -1.60
C HIS A 105 -2.16 -41.55 -0.08
N SER A 106 -1.47 -40.56 0.47
CA SER A 106 -1.53 -40.27 1.91
C SER A 106 -2.89 -39.77 2.38
N LEU A 107 -3.68 -39.10 1.51
CA LEU A 107 -5.04 -38.69 1.85
C LEU A 107 -5.99 -39.90 1.92
N PHE A 108 -5.87 -40.87 1.01
CA PHE A 108 -6.63 -42.12 1.10
C PHE A 108 -6.22 -43.00 2.28
N GLU A 109 -4.92 -43.06 2.59
CA GLU A 109 -4.44 -43.73 3.80
C GLU A 109 -5.00 -43.05 5.06
N LEU A 110 -5.01 -41.72 5.10
CA LEU A 110 -5.61 -40.95 6.20
C LEU A 110 -7.12 -41.23 6.35
N ARG A 111 -7.87 -41.23 5.24
CA ARG A 111 -9.29 -41.59 5.22
C ARG A 111 -9.51 -42.98 5.84
N THR A 112 -8.66 -43.94 5.48
CA THR A 112 -8.70 -45.30 6.03
C THR A 112 -8.34 -45.32 7.52
N CYS A 113 -7.39 -44.49 7.95
CA CYS A 113 -7.00 -44.34 9.36
C CYS A 113 -8.15 -43.80 10.21
N ILE A 114 -8.88 -42.76 9.77
CA ILE A 114 -10.04 -42.24 10.51
C ILE A 114 -11.20 -43.24 10.50
N GLN A 115 -11.39 -43.99 9.41
CA GLN A 115 -12.44 -44.99 9.30
C GLN A 115 -12.23 -46.17 10.27
N THR A 116 -10.98 -46.65 10.39
CA THR A 116 -10.63 -47.84 11.18
C THR A 116 -10.11 -47.55 12.59
N GLY A 117 -9.64 -46.32 12.83
CA GLY A 117 -9.12 -45.88 14.12
C GLY A 117 -10.20 -45.51 15.13
N THR A 118 -9.73 -45.17 16.33
CA THR A 118 -10.57 -44.70 17.42
C THR A 118 -10.76 -43.19 17.29
N VAL A 119 -12.02 -42.75 17.27
CA VAL A 119 -12.40 -41.33 17.17
C VAL A 119 -13.13 -40.97 18.46
N LEU A 120 -12.54 -40.04 19.21
CA LEU A 120 -13.05 -39.53 20.48
C LEU A 120 -13.40 -38.06 20.30
N LEU A 121 -14.70 -37.75 20.37
CA LEU A 121 -15.20 -36.39 20.26
C LEU A 121 -15.65 -35.89 21.63
N ASP A 122 -15.29 -34.65 21.95
CA ASP A 122 -15.62 -33.94 23.20
C ASP A 122 -15.14 -34.64 24.48
N LEU A 123 -13.85 -35.03 24.49
CA LEU A 123 -13.21 -35.62 25.66
C LEU A 123 -12.93 -34.56 26.75
N GLU A 124 -13.30 -34.83 28.00
CA GLU A 124 -13.06 -33.97 29.17
C GLU A 124 -11.68 -34.27 29.80
N GLY A 125 -10.59 -33.97 29.07
CA GLY A 125 -9.22 -34.20 29.53
C GLY A 125 -8.48 -32.92 29.95
N TYR A 126 -7.93 -32.90 31.17
CA TYR A 126 -7.15 -31.76 31.69
C TYR A 126 -5.62 -31.94 31.61
N SER A 127 -5.14 -33.16 31.36
CA SER A 127 -3.71 -33.48 31.29
C SER A 127 -3.42 -34.55 30.23
N LEU A 128 -2.21 -34.51 29.65
CA LEU A 128 -1.81 -35.47 28.62
C LEU A 128 -1.85 -36.94 29.10
N PRO A 129 -1.40 -37.30 30.32
CA PRO A 129 -1.50 -38.67 30.81
C PRO A 129 -2.94 -39.18 30.89
N GLN A 130 -3.87 -38.34 31.36
CA GLN A 130 -5.28 -38.72 31.44
C GLN A 130 -5.87 -38.98 30.05
N ILE A 131 -5.60 -38.09 29.08
CA ILE A 131 -6.05 -38.25 27.69
C ILE A 131 -5.49 -39.55 27.11
N VAL A 132 -4.20 -39.83 27.32
CA VAL A 132 -3.54 -41.05 26.83
C VAL A 132 -4.15 -42.31 27.46
N ASP A 133 -4.40 -42.31 28.77
CA ASP A 133 -5.01 -43.45 29.46
C ASP A 133 -6.43 -43.74 28.95
N GLU A 134 -7.26 -42.72 28.74
CA GLU A 134 -8.62 -42.86 28.22
C GLU A 134 -8.64 -43.40 26.77
N ILE A 135 -7.72 -42.93 25.91
CA ILE A 135 -7.57 -43.47 24.54
C ILE A 135 -7.18 -44.96 24.57
N ILE A 136 -6.23 -45.33 25.44
CA ILE A 136 -5.76 -46.72 25.52
C ILE A 136 -6.85 -47.63 26.08
N GLU A 137 -7.58 -47.20 27.11
CA GLU A 137 -8.69 -47.97 27.69
C GLU A 137 -9.76 -48.28 26.65
N GLN A 138 -10.18 -47.28 25.88
CA GLN A 138 -11.16 -47.49 24.82
C GLN A 138 -10.66 -48.44 23.72
N GLN A 139 -9.39 -48.36 23.32
CA GLN A 139 -8.84 -49.28 22.31
C GLN A 139 -8.68 -50.72 22.81
N VAL A 140 -8.47 -50.90 24.11
CA VAL A 140 -8.47 -52.23 24.73
C VAL A 140 -9.90 -52.79 24.75
N ASP A 141 -10.90 -51.96 25.08
CA ASP A 141 -12.32 -52.35 25.08
C ASP A 141 -12.83 -52.69 23.68
N GLU A 142 -12.39 -51.95 22.65
CA GLU A 142 -12.70 -52.23 21.24
C GLU A 142 -11.96 -53.49 20.70
N GLY A 143 -11.07 -54.09 21.50
CA GLY A 143 -10.29 -55.29 21.13
C GLY A 143 -9.21 -55.03 20.08
N MET A 144 -8.85 -53.75 19.87
CA MET A 144 -7.83 -53.33 18.91
C MET A 144 -6.41 -53.49 19.46
N LEU A 145 -6.26 -53.42 20.79
CA LEU A 145 -4.99 -53.58 21.51
C LEU A 145 -5.04 -54.71 22.53
N SER A 146 -3.95 -55.45 22.67
CA SER A 146 -3.77 -56.37 23.80
C SER A 146 -3.41 -55.59 25.08
N PRO A 147 -3.91 -56.02 26.26
CA PRO A 147 -3.69 -55.32 27.53
C PRO A 147 -2.20 -55.24 27.91
N ASP A 148 -1.37 -56.19 27.44
CA ASP A 148 0.07 -56.23 27.68
C ASP A 148 0.85 -55.09 27.00
N LEU A 149 0.26 -54.44 26.00
CA LEU A 149 0.88 -53.34 25.25
C LEU A 149 0.57 -51.95 25.84
N ARG A 150 -0.36 -51.86 26.80
CA ARG A 150 -0.77 -50.60 27.45
C ARG A 150 0.41 -49.83 28.03
N GLU A 151 1.23 -50.50 28.84
CA GLU A 151 2.37 -49.85 29.50
C GLU A 151 3.41 -49.35 28.49
N LYS A 152 3.62 -50.10 27.39
CA LYS A 152 4.58 -49.72 26.33
C LYS A 152 4.11 -48.50 25.54
N ILE A 153 2.82 -48.42 25.22
CA ILE A 153 2.25 -47.28 24.46
C ILE A 153 2.23 -46.03 25.33
N SER A 154 1.77 -46.14 26.58
CA SER A 154 1.80 -45.04 27.55
C SER A 154 3.23 -44.52 27.75
N PHE A 155 4.21 -45.44 27.84
CA PHE A 155 5.62 -45.08 27.93
C PHE A 155 6.14 -44.30 26.71
N VAL A 156 5.71 -44.64 25.49
CA VAL A 156 6.15 -43.94 24.27
C VAL A 156 5.48 -42.57 24.12
N LEU A 157 4.17 -42.46 24.41
CA LEU A 157 3.42 -41.22 24.25
C LEU A 157 3.78 -40.16 25.29
N LEU A 158 4.18 -40.57 26.50
CA LEU A 158 4.58 -39.66 27.58
C LEU A 158 6.08 -39.28 27.54
N ARG A 159 6.79 -39.63 26.47
CA ARG A 159 8.20 -39.22 26.30
C ARG A 159 8.33 -37.72 26.11
N LYS A 160 9.54 -37.23 26.38
CA LYS A 160 9.87 -35.81 26.30
C LYS A 160 9.80 -35.32 24.85
N HIS A 161 9.09 -34.21 24.66
CA HIS A 161 9.02 -33.47 23.40
C HIS A 161 10.18 -32.46 23.31
N ARG A 162 10.91 -32.54 22.20
CA ARG A 162 12.08 -31.72 21.89
C ARG A 162 11.73 -30.70 20.80
N HIS A 163 11.52 -29.48 21.27
CA HIS A 163 11.29 -28.28 20.47
C HIS A 163 12.60 -27.66 19.99
N GLN A 164 12.60 -27.08 18.79
CA GLN A 164 13.83 -26.57 18.16
C GLN A 164 14.54 -25.43 18.91
N THR A 165 13.83 -24.70 19.75
CA THR A 165 14.41 -23.60 20.56
C THR A 165 15.32 -24.08 21.70
N LYS A 166 15.29 -25.38 22.06
CA LYS A 166 16.21 -25.95 23.06
C LYS A 166 17.58 -26.24 22.42
N LYS A 167 18.50 -25.29 22.51
CA LYS A 167 19.91 -25.50 22.11
C LYS A 167 20.46 -26.76 22.80
N PRO A 168 21.24 -27.62 22.11
CA PRO A 168 22.01 -28.64 22.79
C PRO A 168 23.00 -27.96 23.74
N ILE A 169 23.10 -28.46 24.98
CA ILE A 169 23.92 -27.91 26.08
C ILE A 169 25.44 -27.93 25.77
N HIS A 170 25.87 -28.34 24.57
CA HIS A 170 27.27 -28.45 24.23
C HIS A 170 27.82 -27.21 23.49
N ARG A 171 28.70 -26.48 24.20
CA ARG A 171 29.66 -25.45 23.75
C ARG A 171 29.10 -24.07 23.37
N SER A 172 28.85 -23.25 24.41
CA SER A 172 29.17 -21.83 24.36
C SER A 172 30.20 -21.53 25.45
N LEU A 173 31.43 -21.22 25.04
CA LEU A 173 32.54 -20.81 25.90
C LEU A 173 32.28 -19.46 26.62
N ALA A 174 31.15 -18.80 26.36
CA ALA A 174 30.81 -17.48 26.88
C ALA A 174 30.09 -17.50 28.25
N ASP A 175 29.65 -18.65 28.77
CA ASP A 175 28.95 -18.74 30.07
C ASP A 175 29.82 -19.24 31.24
N MET A 176 31.13 -19.43 31.06
CA MET A 176 32.06 -19.80 32.15
C MET A 176 32.35 -18.67 33.16
N GLY A 177 31.71 -17.51 33.05
CA GLY A 177 31.99 -16.34 33.90
C GLY A 177 31.13 -16.21 35.16
N LYS A 178 30.08 -17.02 35.34
CA LYS A 178 29.12 -16.84 36.46
C LYS A 178 28.62 -18.15 37.05
N ALA A 179 29.53 -18.93 37.64
CA ALA A 179 29.16 -19.93 38.65
C ALA A 179 30.36 -20.17 39.58
N SER A 180 30.54 -19.27 40.54
CA SER A 180 31.30 -19.59 41.77
C SER A 180 30.28 -19.69 42.90
N GLY A 181 30.13 -20.90 43.43
CA GLY A 181 29.39 -21.17 44.66
C GLY A 181 28.42 -22.34 44.58
N GLY A 182 28.91 -23.53 44.97
CA GLY A 182 28.06 -24.53 45.64
C GLY A 182 27.80 -25.85 44.92
N GLY A 183 28.49 -26.90 45.37
CA GLY A 183 27.89 -28.21 45.61
C GLY A 183 27.63 -29.12 44.40
N ALA A 184 28.59 -30.03 44.13
CA ALA A 184 28.34 -31.24 43.37
C ALA A 184 27.24 -32.09 44.05
N ARG A 185 26.12 -32.30 43.36
CA ARG A 185 25.22 -33.42 43.61
C ARG A 185 24.98 -34.16 42.30
N HIS A 186 25.42 -35.41 42.28
CA HIS A 186 24.97 -36.44 41.36
C HIS A 186 23.44 -36.41 41.26
N ALA A 187 22.91 -36.11 40.07
CA ALA A 187 21.52 -36.39 39.72
C ALA A 187 21.53 -37.50 38.66
N GLN A 188 21.41 -38.75 39.13
CA GLN A 188 20.82 -39.81 38.32
C GLN A 188 19.36 -39.41 38.09
N SER A 189 18.98 -39.01 36.87
CA SER A 189 17.56 -38.82 36.52
C SER A 189 17.06 -40.04 35.75
N ARG A 190 16.67 -41.08 36.49
CA ARG A 190 15.64 -42.04 36.05
C ARG A 190 14.28 -41.57 36.57
N SER A 191 13.85 -40.35 36.21
CA SER A 191 12.54 -39.82 36.59
C SER A 191 11.62 -39.80 35.38
N MET A 192 10.45 -40.40 35.54
CA MET A 192 9.56 -40.86 34.48
C MET A 192 8.41 -39.89 34.17
N ASN A 193 8.44 -38.65 34.68
CA ASN A 193 7.38 -37.64 34.51
C ASN A 193 7.97 -36.23 34.46
N ASP A 194 8.35 -35.75 33.27
CA ASP A 194 8.98 -34.43 33.08
C ASP A 194 8.13 -33.52 32.16
N ILE A 195 6.82 -33.74 32.12
CA ILE A 195 5.82 -32.83 31.58
C ILE A 195 5.23 -32.05 32.77
N SER A 196 5.65 -30.80 32.94
CA SER A 196 5.08 -29.90 33.93
C SER A 196 3.84 -29.19 33.36
N ASP A 197 2.72 -29.19 34.08
CA ASP A 197 1.47 -28.52 33.68
C ASP A 197 1.61 -27.00 33.46
N THR A 198 2.64 -26.39 34.05
CA THR A 198 2.93 -24.96 33.88
C THR A 198 3.85 -24.71 32.66
N PRO A 199 3.53 -23.73 31.79
CA PRO A 199 4.38 -23.38 30.65
C PRO A 199 5.75 -22.87 31.13
N SER A 200 6.81 -23.33 30.47
CA SER A 200 8.18 -22.96 30.83
C SER A 200 8.50 -21.51 30.49
N THR A 201 9.44 -20.89 31.21
CA THR A 201 9.87 -19.49 30.98
C THR A 201 10.43 -19.24 29.58
N ASP A 202 10.95 -20.28 28.92
CA ASP A 202 11.48 -20.20 27.55
C ASP A 202 10.37 -20.21 26.49
N GLN A 203 9.28 -20.96 26.71
CA GLN A 203 8.08 -20.94 25.86
C GLN A 203 7.41 -19.55 25.88
N LEU A 204 7.32 -18.92 27.05
CA LEU A 204 6.76 -17.57 27.22
C LEU A 204 7.60 -16.46 26.56
N ARG A 205 8.91 -16.67 26.37
CA ARG A 205 9.82 -15.72 25.70
C ARG A 205 9.93 -15.95 24.19
N ASN A 206 9.22 -16.94 23.65
CA ASN A 206 9.34 -17.28 22.23
C ASN A 206 8.81 -16.14 21.35
N LYS A 207 9.64 -15.65 20.42
CA LYS A 207 9.29 -14.53 19.52
C LYS A 207 8.19 -14.91 18.52
N PHE A 208 7.96 -16.21 18.33
CA PHE A 208 6.95 -16.74 17.43
C PHE A 208 5.52 -16.47 17.91
N MET A 209 5.29 -16.31 19.23
CA MET A 209 3.99 -15.92 19.81
C MET A 209 3.38 -14.65 19.21
N LYS A 210 4.22 -13.72 18.72
CA LYS A 210 3.73 -12.48 18.10
C LYS A 210 3.16 -12.67 16.68
N LYS A 211 3.38 -13.84 16.07
CA LYS A 211 2.93 -14.17 14.72
C LYS A 211 1.65 -14.99 14.69
N ILE A 212 1.27 -15.58 15.82
CA ILE A 212 0.05 -16.38 15.98
C ILE A 212 -1.07 -15.43 16.45
N PRO A 213 -2.31 -15.57 15.92
CA PRO A 213 -3.47 -14.85 16.44
C PRO A 213 -3.68 -15.10 17.94
N ARG A 214 -4.32 -14.15 18.64
CA ARG A 214 -4.52 -14.27 20.10
C ARG A 214 -5.56 -15.32 20.47
N ASP A 215 -6.49 -15.58 19.57
CA ASP A 215 -7.58 -16.55 19.74
C ASP A 215 -7.24 -17.89 19.09
N ALA A 216 -5.95 -18.20 18.88
CA ALA A 216 -5.55 -19.45 18.24
C ALA A 216 -5.64 -20.64 19.21
N GLU A 217 -6.07 -21.78 18.68
CA GLU A 217 -6.05 -23.08 19.34
C GLU A 217 -5.03 -23.99 18.66
N ALA A 218 -4.49 -24.99 19.37
CA ALA A 218 -3.48 -25.90 18.83
C ALA A 218 -4.09 -27.25 18.39
N SER A 219 -3.57 -27.78 17.30
CA SER A 219 -3.78 -29.15 16.84
C SER A 219 -2.45 -29.89 16.86
N ASN A 220 -2.34 -30.96 17.65
CA ASN A 220 -1.11 -31.72 17.80
C ASN A 220 -1.17 -33.02 17.01
N VAL A 221 -0.15 -33.27 16.18
CA VAL A 221 -0.04 -34.44 15.32
C VAL A 221 1.20 -35.24 15.72
N LEU A 222 1.01 -36.41 16.30
CA LEU A 222 2.07 -37.30 16.77
C LEU A 222 2.21 -38.51 15.84
N VAL A 223 3.35 -38.66 15.19
CA VAL A 223 3.61 -39.76 14.26
C VAL A 223 4.90 -40.51 14.61
N GLY A 224 4.83 -41.83 14.72
CA GLY A 224 6.01 -42.65 15.06
C GLY A 224 5.98 -44.08 14.55
N GLU A 225 7.15 -44.69 14.51
CA GLU A 225 7.30 -46.13 14.32
C GLU A 225 7.75 -46.79 15.61
N VAL A 226 7.19 -47.96 15.91
CA VAL A 226 7.59 -48.80 17.03
C VAL A 226 7.71 -50.25 16.58
N ASP A 227 8.59 -51.00 17.24
CA ASP A 227 8.93 -52.39 16.90
C ASP A 227 7.98 -53.42 17.51
N PHE A 228 7.20 -53.05 18.53
CA PHE A 228 6.32 -53.96 19.27
C PHE A 228 4.86 -53.98 18.79
N LEU A 229 4.47 -53.14 17.82
CA LEU A 229 3.11 -53.10 17.28
C LEU A 229 3.02 -53.90 15.97
N ASP A 230 2.08 -54.86 15.90
CA ASP A 230 1.77 -55.58 14.65
C ASP A 230 0.75 -54.82 13.78
N LYS A 231 -0.10 -54.01 14.39
CA LYS A 231 -1.13 -53.18 13.76
C LYS A 231 -0.91 -51.70 14.11
N PRO A 232 -1.26 -50.76 13.22
CA PRO A 232 -1.14 -49.34 13.53
C PRO A 232 -2.14 -48.92 14.61
N PHE A 233 -1.63 -48.18 15.59
CA PHE A 233 -2.39 -47.46 16.60
C PHE A 233 -2.77 -46.09 16.02
N VAL A 234 -4.07 -45.84 15.87
CA VAL A 234 -4.62 -44.58 15.35
C VAL A 234 -5.66 -44.03 16.31
N ALA A 235 -5.48 -42.79 16.75
CA ALA A 235 -6.47 -42.08 17.54
C ALA A 235 -6.64 -40.63 17.04
N PHE A 236 -7.90 -40.21 16.87
CA PHE A 236 -8.27 -38.81 16.64
C PHE A 236 -9.10 -38.34 17.84
N VAL A 237 -8.68 -37.26 18.49
CA VAL A 237 -9.31 -36.73 19.70
C VAL A 237 -9.65 -35.26 19.52
N ARG A 238 -10.90 -34.90 19.80
CA ARG A 238 -11.35 -33.52 20.03
C ARG A 238 -11.64 -33.36 21.53
N LEU A 239 -10.98 -32.40 22.17
CA LEU A 239 -11.24 -32.07 23.58
C LEU A 239 -12.51 -31.20 23.71
N ALA A 240 -13.29 -31.39 24.77
CA ALA A 240 -14.49 -30.58 25.04
C ALA A 240 -14.16 -29.11 25.33
N GLN A 241 -13.05 -28.86 26.03
CA GLN A 241 -12.47 -27.53 26.26
C GLN A 241 -10.99 -27.56 25.85
N ALA A 242 -10.51 -26.50 25.19
CA ALA A 242 -9.10 -26.43 24.80
C ALA A 242 -8.23 -26.26 26.06
N THR A 243 -7.21 -27.11 26.24
CA THR A 243 -6.37 -27.15 27.44
C THR A 243 -4.88 -27.03 27.10
N THR A 244 -4.11 -26.33 27.93
CA THR A 244 -2.67 -26.20 27.71
C THR A 244 -1.94 -27.45 28.17
N LEU A 245 -1.63 -28.35 27.23
CA LEU A 245 -0.87 -29.57 27.49
C LEU A 245 0.63 -29.25 27.59
N GLY A 246 1.08 -28.94 28.81
CA GLY A 246 2.42 -28.44 29.11
C GLY A 246 3.53 -29.27 28.45
N GLY A 247 4.30 -28.67 27.56
CA GLY A 247 5.45 -29.31 26.91
C GLY A 247 5.15 -30.07 25.62
N LEU A 248 3.88 -30.30 25.26
CA LEU A 248 3.48 -30.91 23.98
C LEU A 248 3.72 -29.96 22.80
N THR A 249 3.44 -28.66 22.98
CA THR A 249 3.63 -27.61 21.96
C THR A 249 4.86 -26.74 22.25
N GLU A 250 5.52 -26.23 21.19
CA GLU A 250 6.62 -25.25 21.32
C GLU A 250 6.13 -23.96 22.01
N VAL A 251 4.85 -23.64 21.83
CA VAL A 251 4.23 -22.37 22.19
C VAL A 251 3.04 -22.63 23.12
N PRO A 252 2.82 -21.82 24.18
CA PRO A 252 1.76 -22.10 25.16
C PRO A 252 0.37 -21.72 24.62
N VAL A 253 -0.06 -22.41 23.57
CA VAL A 253 -1.38 -22.34 22.94
C VAL A 253 -2.21 -23.52 23.47
N PRO A 254 -3.49 -23.33 23.84
CA PRO A 254 -4.32 -24.43 24.31
C PRO A 254 -4.59 -25.42 23.17
N THR A 255 -4.35 -26.71 23.40
CA THR A 255 -4.62 -27.78 22.45
C THR A 255 -6.11 -28.11 22.44
N ARG A 256 -6.71 -28.20 21.25
CA ARG A 256 -8.10 -28.60 21.02
C ARG A 256 -8.19 -29.98 20.37
N PHE A 257 -7.30 -30.26 19.42
CA PHE A 257 -7.28 -31.49 18.64
C PHE A 257 -5.97 -32.24 18.84
N LEU A 258 -6.05 -33.57 18.90
CA LEU A 258 -4.89 -34.46 19.00
C LEU A 258 -5.06 -35.63 18.03
N PHE A 259 -4.08 -35.83 17.15
CA PHE A 259 -4.02 -36.98 16.25
C PHE A 259 -2.76 -37.79 16.54
N ILE A 260 -2.92 -39.09 16.79
CA ILE A 260 -1.83 -40.00 17.12
C ILE A 260 -1.80 -41.15 16.12
N LEU A 261 -0.65 -41.39 15.52
CA LEU A 261 -0.38 -42.49 14.61
C LEU A 261 0.94 -43.18 14.98
N LEU A 262 0.86 -44.37 15.57
CA LEU A 262 2.02 -45.24 15.81
C LEU A 262 1.88 -46.52 14.98
N GLY A 263 2.89 -46.87 14.19
CA GLY A 263 2.85 -48.06 13.33
C GLY A 263 4.05 -48.98 13.45
N PRO A 264 3.96 -50.21 12.89
CA PRO A 264 5.11 -51.11 12.76
C PRO A 264 6.24 -50.48 11.94
N THR A 265 7.47 -50.90 12.20
CA THR A 265 8.66 -50.46 11.45
C THR A 265 8.57 -50.80 9.96
N GLY A 266 8.99 -49.86 9.09
CA GLY A 266 9.15 -50.09 7.64
C GLY A 266 8.28 -49.21 6.75
N LYS A 267 7.42 -48.36 7.31
CA LYS A 267 6.52 -47.43 6.60
C LYS A 267 6.68 -45.97 7.06
N ALA A 268 7.82 -45.60 7.63
CA ALA A 268 8.06 -44.29 8.26
C ALA A 268 7.70 -43.12 7.36
N LYS A 269 8.03 -43.24 6.06
CA LYS A 269 7.71 -42.20 5.08
C LYS A 269 6.21 -42.05 4.86
N SER A 270 5.44 -43.15 4.79
CA SER A 270 3.98 -43.10 4.65
C SER A 270 3.34 -42.49 5.89
N TYR A 271 3.73 -42.92 7.09
CA TYR A 271 3.21 -42.33 8.33
C TYR A 271 3.46 -40.82 8.43
N ASN A 272 4.68 -40.38 8.08
CA ASN A 272 4.99 -38.96 8.02
C ASN A 272 4.13 -38.21 6.99
N GLN A 273 3.79 -38.82 5.85
CA GLN A 273 2.91 -38.19 4.86
C GLN A 273 1.45 -38.15 5.32
N ILE A 274 0.98 -39.18 6.05
CA ILE A 274 -0.35 -39.18 6.68
C ILE A 274 -0.44 -38.07 7.73
N GLY A 275 0.58 -37.93 8.58
CA GLY A 275 0.68 -36.83 9.54
C GLY A 275 0.63 -35.44 8.88
N ARG A 276 1.40 -35.24 7.81
CA ARG A 276 1.36 -33.99 7.03
C ARG A 276 -0.02 -33.75 6.39
N ALA A 277 -0.70 -34.80 5.95
CA ALA A 277 -2.00 -34.72 5.32
C ALA A 277 -3.08 -34.24 6.31
N ILE A 278 -3.17 -34.88 7.49
CA ILE A 278 -4.10 -34.41 8.53
C ILE A 278 -3.72 -33.02 9.03
N ALA A 279 -2.42 -32.73 9.17
CA ALA A 279 -1.99 -31.43 9.63
C ALA A 279 -2.36 -30.28 8.68
N THR A 280 -2.32 -30.56 7.37
CA THR A 280 -2.76 -29.62 6.34
C THR A 280 -4.28 -29.48 6.32
N LEU A 281 -5.03 -30.57 6.47
CA LEU A 281 -6.50 -30.56 6.56
C LEU A 281 -6.99 -29.74 7.76
N MET A 282 -6.36 -29.88 8.94
CA MET A 282 -6.75 -29.12 10.14
C MET A 282 -6.55 -27.60 10.01
N VAL A 283 -5.80 -27.13 9.00
CA VAL A 283 -5.53 -25.70 8.75
C VAL A 283 -6.44 -25.14 7.66
N ASP A 284 -7.13 -26.02 6.94
CA ASP A 284 -8.11 -25.63 5.94
C ASP A 284 -9.40 -25.17 6.64
N ASP A 285 -9.91 -24.01 6.24
CA ASP A 285 -11.05 -23.37 6.90
C ASP A 285 -12.27 -24.31 6.89
N LEU A 286 -12.58 -24.93 5.73
CA LEU A 286 -13.73 -25.83 5.56
C LEU A 286 -13.62 -27.07 6.44
N PHE A 287 -12.48 -27.78 6.39
CA PHE A 287 -12.31 -28.99 7.20
C PHE A 287 -12.24 -28.66 8.71
N SER A 288 -11.67 -27.52 9.08
CA SER A 288 -11.64 -27.09 10.48
C SER A 288 -13.03 -26.86 11.04
N ASP A 289 -13.92 -26.21 10.29
CA ASP A 289 -15.32 -25.99 10.67
C ASP A 289 -16.06 -27.33 10.83
N VAL A 290 -15.84 -28.26 9.90
CA VAL A 290 -16.38 -29.61 9.99
C VAL A 290 -15.84 -30.33 11.24
N ALA A 291 -14.56 -30.21 11.55
CA ALA A 291 -13.97 -30.84 12.74
C ALA A 291 -14.52 -30.29 14.06
N TYR A 292 -14.85 -28.99 14.13
CA TYR A 292 -15.52 -28.39 15.28
C TYR A 292 -16.98 -28.84 15.40
N LYS A 293 -17.71 -28.96 14.29
CA LYS A 293 -19.15 -29.31 14.29
C LYS A 293 -19.44 -30.82 14.21
N ALA A 294 -18.45 -31.65 13.91
CA ALA A 294 -18.63 -33.09 13.73
C ALA A 294 -19.27 -33.77 14.96
N ARG A 295 -20.25 -34.64 14.73
CA ARG A 295 -20.89 -35.44 15.80
C ARG A 295 -20.46 -36.90 15.72
N ASP A 296 -20.18 -37.38 14.51
CA ASP A 296 -19.78 -38.76 14.25
C ASP A 296 -18.52 -38.84 13.37
N ARG A 297 -17.86 -40.02 13.37
CA ARG A 297 -16.70 -40.29 12.49
C ARG A 297 -17.00 -40.12 11.00
N GLU A 298 -18.25 -40.31 10.60
CA GLU A 298 -18.67 -40.17 9.19
C GLU A 298 -18.63 -38.71 8.72
N ASP A 299 -18.84 -37.75 9.62
CA ASP A 299 -18.80 -36.32 9.29
C ASP A 299 -17.37 -35.88 8.96
N LEU A 300 -16.38 -36.38 9.71
CA LEU A 300 -14.96 -36.17 9.41
C LEU A 300 -14.57 -36.80 8.07
N ILE A 301 -15.10 -37.98 7.74
CA ILE A 301 -14.85 -38.63 6.45
C ILE A 301 -15.47 -37.83 5.30
N ALA A 302 -16.68 -37.30 5.49
CA ALA A 302 -17.33 -36.43 4.52
C ALA A 302 -16.51 -35.15 4.28
N GLY A 303 -15.94 -34.56 5.34
CA GLY A 303 -15.02 -33.43 5.21
C GLY A 303 -13.74 -33.76 4.43
N ILE A 304 -13.19 -34.96 4.59
CA ILE A 304 -12.03 -35.42 3.78
C ILE A 304 -12.43 -35.62 2.31
N ASP A 305 -13.60 -36.21 2.06
CA ASP A 305 -14.09 -36.48 0.70
C ASP A 305 -14.35 -35.14 -0.04
N GLU A 306 -14.90 -34.12 0.62
CA GLU A 306 -15.06 -32.77 0.04
C GLU A 306 -13.72 -32.09 -0.22
N PHE A 307 -12.76 -32.19 0.71
CA PHE A 307 -11.43 -31.67 0.47
C PHE A 307 -10.76 -32.35 -0.73
N LEU A 308 -10.94 -33.67 -0.90
CA LEU A 308 -10.43 -34.41 -2.04
C LEU A 308 -11.01 -33.94 -3.38
N ASP A 309 -12.26 -33.50 -3.40
CA ASP A 309 -12.91 -32.94 -4.60
C ASP A 309 -12.32 -31.57 -5.00
N GLU A 310 -11.79 -30.79 -4.04
CA GLU A 310 -11.13 -29.51 -4.30
C GLU A 310 -9.62 -29.62 -4.63
N VAL A 311 -8.98 -30.77 -4.34
CA VAL A 311 -7.52 -30.92 -4.50
C VAL A 311 -7.10 -30.93 -5.98
N ILE A 312 -6.13 -30.08 -6.30
CA ILE A 312 -5.49 -30.05 -7.62
C ILE A 312 -4.29 -31.00 -7.63
N VAL A 313 -4.32 -31.99 -8.53
CA VAL A 313 -3.23 -32.97 -8.68
C VAL A 313 -2.14 -32.45 -9.63
N LEU A 314 -0.90 -32.45 -9.14
CA LEU A 314 0.27 -32.10 -9.94
C LEU A 314 0.87 -33.37 -10.59
N PRO A 315 1.17 -33.36 -11.91
CA PRO A 315 1.75 -34.50 -12.58
C PRO A 315 3.20 -34.76 -12.10
N PRO A 316 3.56 -36.01 -11.74
CA PRO A 316 4.87 -36.34 -11.15
C PRO A 316 6.04 -36.29 -12.14
N GLY A 317 5.78 -36.24 -13.45
CA GLY A 317 6.82 -36.30 -14.49
C GLY A 317 7.59 -34.99 -14.72
N GLU A 318 6.99 -33.84 -14.39
CA GLU A 318 7.60 -32.50 -14.60
C GLU A 318 7.93 -31.78 -13.30
N TRP A 319 7.42 -32.27 -12.17
CA TRP A 319 7.51 -31.61 -10.87
C TRP A 319 8.28 -32.46 -9.86
N ASP A 320 9.36 -31.91 -9.29
CA ASP A 320 10.06 -32.54 -8.16
C ASP A 320 9.28 -32.26 -6.85
N PRO A 321 8.84 -33.28 -6.09
CA PRO A 321 8.16 -33.11 -4.80
C PRO A 321 8.94 -32.30 -3.76
N LYS A 322 10.25 -32.12 -3.94
CA LYS A 322 11.10 -31.29 -3.06
C LYS A 322 11.06 -29.80 -3.39
N ILE A 323 10.52 -29.41 -4.55
CA ILE A 323 10.37 -27.99 -4.93
C ILE A 323 9.26 -27.37 -4.08
N ARG A 324 9.65 -26.34 -3.32
CA ARG A 324 8.75 -25.57 -2.46
C ARG A 324 8.02 -24.52 -3.29
N ILE A 325 6.69 -24.58 -3.34
CA ILE A 325 5.85 -23.59 -4.01
C ILE A 325 5.70 -22.38 -3.09
N GLU A 326 6.09 -21.20 -3.57
CA GLU A 326 5.86 -19.97 -2.81
C GLU A 326 4.36 -19.68 -2.72
N PRO A 327 3.86 -19.28 -1.53
CA PRO A 327 2.44 -19.02 -1.34
C PRO A 327 1.93 -17.88 -2.24
N PRO A 328 0.65 -17.93 -2.67
CA PRO A 328 0.07 -16.88 -3.48
C PRO A 328 0.02 -15.56 -2.71
N LYS A 329 0.17 -14.44 -3.43
CA LYS A 329 0.20 -13.10 -2.82
C LYS A 329 -1.13 -12.65 -2.21
N LYS A 330 -2.23 -13.27 -2.62
CA LYS A 330 -3.58 -13.09 -2.07
C LYS A 330 -4.22 -14.47 -1.99
N VAL A 331 -4.72 -14.83 -0.81
CA VAL A 331 -5.50 -16.04 -0.61
C VAL A 331 -6.96 -15.67 -0.84
N THR A 332 -7.68 -16.44 -1.64
CA THR A 332 -9.13 -16.30 -1.78
C THR A 332 -9.80 -16.87 -0.53
N SER A 333 -10.72 -16.10 0.07
CA SER A 333 -11.54 -16.52 1.21
C SER A 333 -12.39 -17.75 0.86
N ALA A 334 -12.65 -18.60 1.86
CA ALA A 334 -13.39 -19.85 1.73
C ALA A 334 -14.81 -19.64 1.15
N ASP A 335 -15.48 -18.52 1.48
CA ASP A 335 -16.83 -18.21 0.98
C ASP A 335 -16.90 -18.12 -0.55
N LYS A 336 -15.86 -17.58 -1.19
CA LYS A 336 -15.78 -17.53 -2.67
C LYS A 336 -15.54 -18.90 -3.30
N ARG A 337 -15.07 -19.90 -2.55
CA ARG A 337 -14.90 -21.28 -3.05
C ARG A 337 -16.21 -22.05 -3.00
N LEU A 338 -16.99 -21.88 -1.93
CA LEU A 338 -18.36 -22.43 -1.80
C LEU A 338 -19.32 -21.87 -2.88
N ASP A 339 -19.15 -20.59 -3.25
CA ASP A 339 -19.92 -19.98 -4.35
C ASP A 339 -19.41 -20.39 -5.74
N SER A 340 -18.10 -20.56 -5.92
CA SER A 340 -17.52 -20.90 -7.23
C SER A 340 -17.75 -22.36 -7.65
N SER A 341 -18.05 -23.26 -6.72
CA SER A 341 -18.37 -24.66 -7.02
C SER A 341 -19.85 -24.89 -7.36
N HIS A 342 -20.72 -23.89 -7.18
CA HIS A 342 -22.16 -24.02 -7.41
C HIS A 342 -22.69 -23.06 -8.49
N PHE A 343 -23.20 -23.63 -9.59
CA PHE A 343 -24.04 -22.92 -10.55
C PHE A 343 -25.28 -22.33 -9.84
N PRO A 344 -25.62 -21.04 -9.99
CA PRO A 344 -26.80 -20.45 -9.38
C PRO A 344 -28.05 -20.81 -10.19
N LEU A 345 -28.68 -21.96 -9.90
CA LEU A 345 -29.92 -22.37 -10.57
C LEU A 345 -31.11 -22.65 -9.64
N LEU A 346 -31.06 -22.26 -8.38
CA LEU A 346 -32.22 -22.35 -7.48
C LEU A 346 -32.28 -21.19 -6.48
N ASN A 347 -32.50 -19.97 -6.96
CA ASN A 347 -33.19 -18.99 -6.12
C ASN A 347 -34.00 -17.97 -6.94
N ASN A 348 -35.04 -18.46 -7.61
CA ASN A 348 -36.09 -17.62 -8.18
C ASN A 348 -37.41 -18.30 -7.87
N ASN A 349 -38.03 -18.01 -6.72
CA ASN A 349 -39.48 -18.13 -6.51
C ASN A 349 -39.89 -17.60 -5.11
N THR A 350 -39.85 -16.28 -4.89
CA THR A 350 -40.82 -15.62 -4.01
C THR A 350 -41.04 -14.17 -4.45
N LEU A 351 -42.22 -13.92 -5.01
CA LEU A 351 -42.69 -12.63 -5.51
C LEU A 351 -43.57 -11.96 -4.43
N HIS A 352 -43.08 -10.83 -3.90
CA HIS A 352 -43.81 -9.60 -3.55
C HIS A 352 -44.79 -9.55 -2.35
N PHE A 353 -44.52 -8.69 -1.34
CA PHE A 353 -45.47 -7.64 -0.91
C PHE A 353 -44.83 -6.51 -0.08
N LEU A 354 -45.14 -5.26 -0.48
CA LEU A 354 -44.82 -3.99 0.18
C LEU A 354 -45.80 -3.67 1.32
N ILE A 355 -45.32 -3.31 2.53
CA ILE A 355 -45.97 -2.35 3.44
C ILE A 355 -44.88 -1.55 4.19
N PRO A 356 -44.93 -0.20 4.20
CA PRO A 356 -44.02 0.65 4.97
C PRO A 356 -44.59 0.96 6.36
N ASN A 357 -43.75 1.05 7.40
CA ASN A 357 -43.88 2.01 8.52
C ASN A 357 -42.71 1.85 9.51
N GLY A 358 -42.13 2.99 9.90
CA GLY A 358 -41.03 3.06 10.86
C GLY A 358 -41.45 3.33 12.30
N ALA A 359 -40.52 3.13 13.24
CA ALA A 359 -40.31 3.93 14.46
C ALA A 359 -39.04 3.46 15.21
N ALA A 360 -38.12 4.42 15.38
CA ALA A 360 -37.13 4.65 16.44
C ALA A 360 -36.69 3.53 17.42
N GLY A 361 -35.36 3.33 17.48
CA GLY A 361 -34.60 3.49 18.73
C GLY A 361 -33.75 2.30 19.21
N GLY A 362 -32.46 2.56 19.47
CA GLY A 362 -31.63 1.81 20.43
C GLY A 362 -30.43 1.09 19.82
N GLY A 363 -29.23 1.61 20.08
CA GLY A 363 -27.97 1.08 19.57
C GLY A 363 -27.47 -0.19 20.27
N GLY A 364 -26.70 -0.96 19.51
CA GLY A 364 -25.84 -2.05 19.93
C GLY A 364 -24.98 -2.41 18.73
N GLY A 365 -23.67 -2.18 18.81
CA GLY A 365 -22.74 -2.44 17.72
C GLY A 365 -22.57 -3.94 17.53
N LEU A 366 -22.91 -4.43 16.35
CA LEU A 366 -22.57 -5.75 15.83
C LEU A 366 -21.75 -5.55 14.57
N ALA A 367 -20.72 -6.38 14.46
CA ALA A 367 -19.76 -6.39 13.37
C ALA A 367 -20.49 -6.51 12.02
N GLU A 368 -20.22 -5.58 11.11
CA GLU A 368 -20.61 -5.72 9.71
C GLU A 368 -19.64 -6.71 9.06
N ASP A 369 -20.10 -7.95 8.90
CA ASP A 369 -19.50 -8.94 8.04
C ASP A 369 -19.55 -8.49 6.57
N GLU A 370 -18.58 -8.99 5.81
CA GLU A 370 -18.18 -8.53 4.48
C GLU A 370 -19.26 -8.75 3.39
N GLU A 371 -20.24 -7.85 3.29
CA GLU A 371 -20.96 -7.63 2.03
C GLU A 371 -20.26 -6.53 1.20
N MET A 372 -19.76 -6.92 0.03
CA MET A 372 -19.18 -6.01 -0.94
C MET A 372 -20.23 -5.10 -1.60
N PRO A 373 -20.01 -3.78 -1.68
CA PRO A 373 -20.87 -2.92 -2.48
C PRO A 373 -20.43 -2.89 -3.96
N VAL A 374 -21.43 -3.08 -4.81
CA VAL A 374 -21.46 -2.96 -6.28
C VAL A 374 -21.06 -1.54 -6.76
N ALA A 375 -20.57 -1.47 -8.02
CA ALA A 375 -20.38 -0.34 -8.95
C ALA A 375 -20.35 1.06 -8.36
N HIS A 376 -19.22 1.78 -8.47
CA HIS A 376 -19.04 3.26 -8.48
C HIS A 376 -20.18 4.17 -7.93
N GLU A 377 -20.84 3.77 -6.85
CA GLU A 377 -21.61 4.67 -6.03
C GLU A 377 -20.56 5.36 -5.17
N LEU A 378 -20.03 6.45 -5.72
CA LEU A 378 -19.66 7.59 -4.88
C LEU A 378 -20.83 7.77 -3.93
N GLY A 379 -20.59 7.56 -2.63
CA GLY A 379 -21.65 7.35 -1.65
C GLY A 379 -22.70 8.45 -1.68
N GLU A 380 -23.83 8.23 -0.99
CA GLU A 380 -24.90 9.22 -0.76
C GLU A 380 -24.39 10.63 -0.42
N GLU A 381 -23.15 10.75 0.06
CA GLU A 381 -22.39 11.98 0.34
C GLU A 381 -22.23 12.96 -0.83
N LEU A 382 -22.32 12.50 -2.08
CA LEU A 382 -22.22 13.36 -3.29
C LEU A 382 -23.56 13.56 -4.00
N ALA A 383 -24.67 13.05 -3.46
CA ALA A 383 -25.99 13.24 -4.04
C ALA A 383 -26.40 14.73 -4.01
N HIS A 384 -27.00 15.20 -5.10
CA HIS A 384 -27.47 16.59 -5.17
C HIS A 384 -28.58 16.81 -4.14
N THR A 385 -28.34 17.65 -3.13
CA THR A 385 -29.26 17.80 -2.00
C THR A 385 -30.45 18.71 -2.31
N GLY A 386 -30.36 19.52 -3.37
CA GLY A 386 -31.41 20.44 -3.83
C GLY A 386 -31.73 21.59 -2.87
N ARG A 387 -30.96 21.76 -1.78
CA ARG A 387 -31.14 22.83 -0.78
C ARG A 387 -29.94 23.78 -0.83
N PHE A 388 -30.19 25.08 -0.61
CA PHE A 388 -29.12 26.08 -0.52
C PHE A 388 -28.15 25.73 0.62
N CYS A 389 -26.86 25.53 0.28
CA CYS A 389 -25.81 25.06 1.20
C CYS A 389 -26.08 23.71 1.88
N GLY A 390 -26.91 22.85 1.28
CA GLY A 390 -27.25 21.54 1.84
C GLY A 390 -26.04 20.61 1.97
N GLY A 391 -25.20 20.52 0.93
CA GLY A 391 -23.99 19.68 0.96
C GLY A 391 -23.00 20.09 2.04
N LEU A 392 -22.74 21.41 2.18
CA LEU A 392 -21.83 21.93 3.21
C LEU A 392 -22.29 21.61 4.64
N PHE A 393 -23.59 21.72 4.93
CA PHE A 393 -24.12 21.43 6.26
C PHE A 393 -24.02 19.94 6.61
N LEU A 394 -24.24 19.06 5.63
CA LEU A 394 -24.07 17.62 5.81
C LEU A 394 -22.61 17.23 6.07
N ASP A 395 -21.67 17.81 5.31
CA ASP A 395 -20.23 17.59 5.52
C ASP A 395 -19.79 18.02 6.93
N ILE A 396 -20.25 19.18 7.39
CA ILE A 396 -19.98 19.68 8.75
C ILE A 396 -20.56 18.74 9.81
N LYS A 397 -21.84 18.34 9.66
CA LYS A 397 -22.52 17.45 10.61
C LYS A 397 -21.81 16.09 10.72
N ARG A 398 -21.30 15.55 9.61
CA ARG A 398 -20.57 14.27 9.59
C ARG A 398 -19.21 14.38 10.28
N LYS A 399 -18.48 15.49 10.13
CA LYS A 399 -17.09 15.62 10.61
C LYS A 399 -16.91 16.16 12.02
N ILE A 400 -17.83 16.99 12.52
CA ILE A 400 -17.76 17.53 13.90
C ILE A 400 -17.48 16.45 14.98
N PRO A 401 -18.15 15.28 15.02
CA PRO A 401 -17.93 14.31 16.11
C PRO A 401 -16.50 13.72 16.11
N TRP A 402 -15.87 13.63 14.94
CA TRP A 402 -14.53 13.02 14.80
C TRP A 402 -13.38 13.98 15.13
N LEU A 403 -13.65 15.28 15.30
CA LEU A 403 -12.61 16.30 15.48
C LEU A 403 -11.74 16.02 16.72
N LEU A 404 -12.34 15.58 17.83
CA LEU A 404 -11.61 15.27 19.06
C LEU A 404 -10.84 13.94 18.98
N SER A 405 -11.43 12.92 18.34
CA SER A 405 -10.75 11.64 18.12
C SER A 405 -9.50 11.78 17.24
N ASP A 406 -9.52 12.69 16.26
CA ASP A 406 -8.40 12.92 15.34
C ASP A 406 -7.13 13.42 16.06
N PHE A 407 -7.28 14.14 17.18
CA PHE A 407 -6.14 14.58 17.98
C PHE A 407 -5.60 13.46 18.88
N TYR A 408 -6.48 12.63 19.43
CA TYR A 408 -6.09 11.51 20.29
C TYR A 408 -5.35 10.42 19.49
N GLU A 409 -5.88 10.04 18.32
CA GLU A 409 -5.24 9.08 17.41
C GLU A 409 -3.90 9.61 16.84
N GLY A 410 -3.73 10.94 16.84
CA GLY A 410 -2.51 11.66 16.46
C GLY A 410 -1.25 11.26 17.21
N PHE A 411 -1.38 10.82 18.47
CA PHE A 411 -0.26 10.54 19.37
C PHE A 411 0.30 9.12 19.19
N HIS A 412 0.81 8.83 18.00
CA HIS A 412 1.51 7.58 17.71
C HIS A 412 2.94 7.82 17.20
N ILE A 413 3.84 6.87 17.46
CA ILE A 413 5.25 7.00 17.07
C ILE A 413 5.44 7.05 15.54
N GLN A 414 4.56 6.38 14.79
CA GLN A 414 4.51 6.47 13.32
C GLN A 414 4.22 7.90 12.85
N SER A 415 3.39 8.65 13.58
CA SER A 415 3.02 10.02 13.24
C SER A 415 4.21 10.95 13.26
N ILE A 416 5.17 10.78 14.19
CA ILE A 416 6.41 11.56 14.24
C ILE A 416 7.26 11.36 12.97
N SER A 417 7.38 10.10 12.53
CA SER A 417 8.11 9.78 11.30
C SER A 417 7.43 10.38 10.06
N ALA A 418 6.09 10.34 10.00
CA ALA A 418 5.31 10.94 8.93
C ALA A 418 5.45 12.46 8.91
N VAL A 419 5.39 13.14 10.07
CA VAL A 419 5.60 14.59 10.18
C VAL A 419 6.93 14.98 9.58
N LEU A 420 8.03 14.33 9.99
CA LEU A 420 9.37 14.67 9.49
C LEU A 420 9.50 14.46 7.99
N PHE A 421 8.97 13.35 7.46
CA PHE A 421 9.02 13.05 6.04
C PHE A 421 8.25 14.07 5.19
N ILE A 422 7.01 14.37 5.57
CA ILE A 422 6.15 15.30 4.82
C ILE A 422 6.60 16.75 4.98
N TYR A 423 7.12 17.13 6.14
CA TYR A 423 7.76 18.43 6.38
C TYR A 423 8.91 18.69 5.39
N LEU A 424 9.79 17.73 5.19
CA LEU A 424 10.89 17.84 4.23
C LEU A 424 10.40 17.99 2.79
N GLY A 425 9.32 17.27 2.43
CA GLY A 425 8.65 17.43 1.14
C GLY A 425 8.04 18.83 0.96
N CYS A 426 7.34 19.33 1.97
CA CYS A 426 6.68 20.64 1.95
C CYS A 426 7.69 21.79 1.85
N ILE A 427 8.79 21.75 2.61
CA ILE A 427 9.85 22.77 2.52
C ILE A 427 10.46 22.77 1.13
N THR A 428 10.80 21.59 0.60
CA THR A 428 11.40 21.49 -0.74
C THR A 428 10.48 22.09 -1.78
N ASN A 429 9.17 21.82 -1.68
CA ASN A 429 8.18 22.41 -2.57
C ASN A 429 8.03 23.93 -2.40
N ALA A 430 8.00 24.44 -1.16
CA ALA A 430 7.90 25.87 -0.87
C ALA A 430 9.12 26.66 -1.37
N ILE A 431 10.33 26.12 -1.16
CA ILE A 431 11.59 26.71 -1.65
C ILE A 431 11.57 26.82 -3.16
N THR A 432 11.22 25.73 -3.83
CA THR A 432 11.35 25.63 -5.26
C THR A 432 10.30 26.46 -5.99
N PHE A 433 9.02 26.36 -5.61
CA PHE A 433 7.99 27.20 -6.20
C PHE A 433 8.18 28.67 -5.84
N GLY A 434 8.63 28.98 -4.63
CA GLY A 434 8.95 30.35 -4.24
C GLY A 434 10.11 30.95 -5.02
N GLY A 435 11.14 30.17 -5.34
CA GLY A 435 12.25 30.63 -6.20
C GLY A 435 11.79 30.89 -7.64
N LEU A 436 10.99 29.98 -8.20
CA LEU A 436 10.44 30.13 -9.56
C LEU A 436 9.48 31.31 -9.68
N LEU A 437 8.68 31.54 -8.65
CA LEU A 437 7.75 32.65 -8.58
C LEU A 437 8.49 33.98 -8.43
N GLY A 438 9.60 33.99 -7.68
CA GLY A 438 10.52 35.14 -7.60
C GLY A 438 11.09 35.51 -8.96
N ASP A 439 11.62 34.53 -9.69
CA ASP A 439 12.17 34.72 -11.02
C ASP A 439 11.10 35.15 -12.04
N ALA A 440 9.87 34.64 -11.93
CA ALA A 440 8.78 34.95 -12.86
C ALA A 440 8.14 36.32 -12.62
N THR A 441 8.20 36.84 -11.40
CA THR A 441 7.51 38.06 -10.98
C THR A 441 8.46 39.22 -10.65
N ASP A 442 9.70 39.22 -11.15
CA ASP A 442 10.71 40.24 -10.83
C ASP A 442 10.83 40.48 -9.29
N ASN A 443 10.78 39.41 -8.49
CA ASN A 443 10.79 39.41 -7.02
C ASN A 443 9.63 40.13 -6.31
N TYR A 444 8.50 40.35 -6.99
CA TYR A 444 7.26 40.81 -6.33
C TYR A 444 6.69 39.77 -5.35
N GLN A 445 6.95 38.49 -5.63
CA GLN A 445 6.55 37.35 -4.81
C GLN A 445 7.70 36.35 -4.77
N GLY A 446 8.24 36.04 -3.59
CA GLY A 446 9.45 35.24 -3.46
C GLY A 446 9.29 34.02 -2.55
N VAL A 447 10.45 33.53 -2.09
CA VAL A 447 10.55 32.35 -1.21
C VAL A 447 9.93 32.63 0.16
N MET A 448 10.10 33.84 0.70
CA MET A 448 9.60 34.20 2.04
C MET A 448 8.06 34.23 2.09
N GLU A 449 7.44 34.85 1.11
CA GLU A 449 5.98 34.88 0.97
C GLU A 449 5.44 33.46 0.75
N SER A 450 6.21 32.62 0.04
CA SER A 450 5.86 31.22 -0.18
C SER A 450 5.89 30.37 1.11
N PHE A 451 6.87 30.59 2.00
CA PHE A 451 6.92 29.92 3.31
C PHE A 451 5.78 30.36 4.22
N LEU A 452 5.59 31.68 4.36
CA LEU A 452 4.56 32.23 5.23
C LEU A 452 3.16 31.82 4.75
N GLY A 453 2.93 31.89 3.45
CA GLY A 453 1.67 31.49 2.85
C GLY A 453 1.37 30.00 3.03
N THR A 454 2.37 29.13 2.86
CA THR A 454 2.19 27.68 3.04
C THR A 454 1.91 27.35 4.51
N ALA A 455 2.63 27.98 5.43
CA ALA A 455 2.44 27.78 6.87
C ALA A 455 1.03 28.24 7.33
N LEU A 456 0.60 29.43 6.91
CA LEU A 456 -0.71 29.97 7.27
C LEU A 456 -1.87 29.18 6.65
N SER A 457 -1.86 29.03 5.33
CA SER A 457 -2.94 28.36 4.61
C SER A 457 -3.07 26.89 5.01
N GLY A 458 -1.95 26.18 5.11
CA GLY A 458 -1.94 24.77 5.48
C GLY A 458 -2.39 24.52 6.92
N THR A 459 -1.95 25.34 7.89
CA THR A 459 -2.36 25.18 9.29
C THR A 459 -3.87 25.35 9.47
N VAL A 460 -4.42 26.42 8.88
CA VAL A 460 -5.87 26.69 8.97
C VAL A 460 -6.67 25.63 8.21
N PHE A 461 -6.19 25.19 7.04
CA PHE A 461 -6.86 24.14 6.29
C PHE A 461 -6.90 22.81 7.05
N CYS A 462 -5.76 22.29 7.53
CA CYS A 462 -5.76 21.01 8.28
C CYS A 462 -6.59 21.04 9.58
N LEU A 463 -6.77 22.22 10.18
CA LEU A 463 -7.63 22.38 11.37
C LEU A 463 -9.11 22.21 11.03
N PHE A 464 -9.60 22.83 9.96
CA PHE A 464 -11.04 22.96 9.69
C PHE A 464 -11.54 22.21 8.44
N SER A 465 -10.65 21.61 7.64
CA SER A 465 -11.02 20.91 6.42
C SER A 465 -11.82 19.63 6.70
N GLY A 466 -12.59 19.22 5.69
CA GLY A 466 -13.28 17.94 5.63
C GLY A 466 -12.29 16.78 5.49
N GLN A 467 -11.22 16.94 4.70
CA GLN A 467 -10.16 15.94 4.60
C GLN A 467 -8.77 16.50 5.01
N PRO A 468 -8.32 16.28 6.26
CA PRO A 468 -7.08 16.86 6.76
C PRO A 468 -5.80 16.17 6.27
N LEU A 469 -5.92 15.02 5.60
CA LEU A 469 -4.80 14.32 4.96
C LEU A 469 -4.28 15.07 3.72
N ILE A 470 -5.09 15.96 3.15
CA ILE A 470 -4.72 16.79 2.01
C ILE A 470 -3.76 17.90 2.47
N ILE A 471 -2.64 18.03 1.77
CA ILE A 471 -1.62 19.05 2.01
C ILE A 471 -1.76 20.15 0.95
N LEU A 472 -1.99 21.39 1.39
CA LEU A 472 -1.99 22.56 0.52
C LEU A 472 -0.56 22.99 0.16
N SER A 473 -0.30 23.26 -1.11
CA SER A 473 0.94 23.90 -1.55
C SER A 473 0.77 24.61 -2.89
N SER A 474 1.80 25.35 -3.34
CA SER A 474 1.76 26.00 -4.65
C SER A 474 1.84 24.94 -5.75
N THR A 475 1.01 25.08 -6.79
CA THR A 475 0.98 24.15 -7.92
C THR A 475 1.50 24.82 -9.20
N GLY A 476 1.92 24.00 -10.17
CA GLY A 476 2.41 24.48 -11.47
C GLY A 476 1.39 25.33 -12.25
N PRO A 477 0.11 24.94 -12.34
CA PRO A 477 -0.90 25.74 -13.04
C PRO A 477 -1.09 27.14 -12.46
N ILE A 478 -1.09 27.28 -11.13
CA ILE A 478 -1.17 28.57 -10.44
C ILE A 478 0.06 29.43 -10.77
N LEU A 479 1.27 28.85 -10.74
CA LEU A 479 2.50 29.55 -11.13
C LEU A 479 2.43 30.12 -12.56
N ILE A 480 1.89 29.35 -13.51
CA ILE A 480 1.73 29.80 -14.91
C ILE A 480 0.74 30.95 -14.99
N PHE A 481 -0.39 30.85 -14.28
CA PHE A 481 -1.39 31.92 -14.22
C PHE A 481 -0.78 33.21 -13.65
N GLU A 482 -0.02 33.12 -12.56
CA GLU A 482 0.63 34.26 -11.92
C GLU A 482 1.65 34.93 -12.83
N LYS A 483 2.44 34.15 -13.57
CA LYS A 483 3.39 34.68 -14.55
C LYS A 483 2.66 35.45 -15.66
N LEU A 484 1.59 34.89 -16.21
CA LEU A 484 0.81 35.55 -17.26
C LEU A 484 0.11 36.81 -16.74
N LEU A 485 -0.41 36.76 -15.51
CA LEU A 485 -1.00 37.91 -14.85
C LEU A 485 0.03 39.04 -14.67
N PHE A 486 1.26 38.69 -14.28
CA PHE A 486 2.35 39.64 -14.14
C PHE A 486 2.78 40.25 -15.48
N GLU A 487 2.96 39.44 -16.54
CA GLU A 487 3.26 39.92 -17.89
C GLU A 487 2.14 40.83 -18.43
N PHE A 488 0.88 40.46 -18.22
CA PHE A 488 -0.27 41.28 -18.58
C PHE A 488 -0.27 42.63 -17.84
N SER A 489 0.02 42.61 -16.54
CA SER A 489 0.11 43.81 -15.71
C SER A 489 1.22 44.74 -16.20
N LYS A 490 2.40 44.18 -16.51
CA LYS A 490 3.58 44.91 -16.98
C LYS A 490 3.36 45.53 -18.36
N ASN A 491 2.72 44.80 -19.28
CA ASN A 491 2.43 45.29 -20.63
C ASN A 491 1.38 46.41 -20.65
N ASN A 492 0.44 46.39 -19.72
CA ASN A 492 -0.65 47.38 -19.62
C ASN A 492 -0.39 48.49 -18.60
N GLY A 493 0.75 48.47 -17.89
CA GLY A 493 1.08 49.46 -16.85
C GLY A 493 0.14 49.44 -15.64
N ILE A 494 -0.49 48.29 -15.35
CA ILE A 494 -1.41 48.09 -14.21
C ILE A 494 -0.59 47.62 -13.00
N ASP A 495 -0.97 48.03 -11.80
CA ASP A 495 -0.35 47.55 -10.55
C ASP A 495 -0.76 46.10 -10.29
N TYR A 496 0.23 45.20 -10.32
CA TYR A 496 0.04 43.74 -10.22
C TYR A 496 -0.60 43.31 -8.89
N MET A 497 -0.19 43.92 -7.77
CA MET A 497 -0.66 43.52 -6.43
C MET A 497 -2.14 43.85 -6.20
N GLU A 498 -2.60 45.01 -6.66
CA GLU A 498 -4.01 45.39 -6.56
C GLU A 498 -4.88 44.52 -7.47
N LEU A 499 -4.43 44.27 -8.70
CA LEU A 499 -5.13 43.37 -9.63
C LEU A 499 -5.27 41.95 -9.04
N ARG A 500 -4.19 41.42 -8.47
CA ARG A 500 -4.17 40.13 -7.76
C ARG A 500 -5.17 40.09 -6.61
N LEU A 501 -5.23 41.16 -5.79
CA LEU A 501 -6.15 41.23 -4.66
C LEU A 501 -7.61 41.09 -5.12
N TRP A 502 -8.02 41.85 -6.15
CA TRP A 502 -9.38 41.80 -6.68
C TRP A 502 -9.72 40.46 -7.32
N ILE A 503 -8.77 39.85 -8.04
CA ILE A 503 -8.94 38.48 -8.58
C ILE A 503 -9.23 37.48 -7.45
N GLY A 504 -8.49 37.55 -6.33
CA GLY A 504 -8.71 36.65 -5.20
C GLY A 504 -10.04 36.86 -4.48
N ILE A 505 -10.50 38.11 -4.34
CA ILE A 505 -11.81 38.42 -3.74
C ILE A 505 -12.95 37.89 -4.63
N HIS A 506 -12.89 38.13 -5.94
CA HIS A 506 -13.89 37.60 -6.87
C HIS A 506 -13.87 36.08 -6.94
N SER A 507 -12.68 35.47 -6.86
CA SER A 507 -12.55 34.01 -6.84
C SER A 507 -13.17 33.41 -5.56
N CYS A 508 -12.96 34.02 -4.40
CA CYS A 508 -13.63 33.61 -3.15
C CYS A 508 -15.16 33.66 -3.28
N LEU A 509 -15.70 34.73 -3.87
CA LEU A 509 -17.15 34.87 -4.10
C LEU A 509 -17.67 33.76 -5.02
N GLN A 510 -16.97 33.46 -6.10
CA GLN A 510 -17.33 32.41 -7.04
C GLN A 510 -17.22 31.00 -6.41
N CYS A 511 -16.20 30.75 -5.57
CA CYS A 511 -16.09 29.50 -4.80
C CYS A 511 -17.28 29.31 -3.86
N PHE A 512 -17.72 30.36 -3.16
CA PHE A 512 -18.91 30.28 -2.31
C PHE A 512 -20.18 30.01 -3.12
N LEU A 513 -20.30 30.58 -4.32
CA LEU A 513 -21.41 30.28 -5.21
C LEU A 513 -21.40 28.79 -5.60
N LEU A 514 -20.24 28.24 -5.98
CA LEU A 514 -20.10 26.80 -6.33
C LEU A 514 -20.46 25.88 -5.15
N VAL A 515 -20.02 26.23 -3.93
CA VAL A 515 -20.36 25.48 -2.72
C VAL A 515 -21.86 25.59 -2.41
N ALA A 516 -22.46 26.77 -2.59
CA ALA A 516 -23.88 26.99 -2.34
C ALA A 516 -24.80 26.27 -3.34
N THR A 517 -24.35 26.09 -4.59
CA THR A 517 -25.07 25.37 -5.66
C THR A 517 -24.82 23.86 -5.67
N ASP A 518 -24.13 23.30 -4.67
CA ASP A 518 -23.72 21.88 -4.62
C ASP A 518 -22.98 21.43 -5.92
N ALA A 519 -22.09 22.28 -6.45
CA ALA A 519 -21.37 22.00 -7.70
C ALA A 519 -20.41 20.80 -7.61
N SER A 520 -20.09 20.34 -6.39
CA SER A 520 -19.27 19.15 -6.17
C SER A 520 -19.93 17.87 -6.72
N TYR A 521 -21.23 17.87 -7.02
CA TYR A 521 -21.88 16.76 -7.74
C TYR A 521 -21.20 16.47 -9.11
N ILE A 522 -20.62 17.49 -9.77
CA ILE A 522 -19.93 17.33 -11.07
C ILE A 522 -18.80 16.30 -11.00
N ILE A 523 -18.22 16.10 -9.80
CA ILE A 523 -17.14 15.14 -9.55
C ILE A 523 -17.58 13.70 -9.85
N LYS A 524 -18.88 13.39 -9.78
CA LYS A 524 -19.39 12.05 -10.13
C LYS A 524 -19.09 11.64 -11.57
N TYR A 525 -18.90 12.61 -12.47
CA TYR A 525 -18.56 12.36 -13.87
C TYR A 525 -17.05 12.18 -14.11
N MET A 526 -16.21 12.30 -13.07
CA MET A 526 -14.78 12.05 -13.17
C MET A 526 -14.50 10.57 -12.92
N THR A 527 -14.33 9.81 -14.00
CA THR A 527 -13.99 8.38 -13.93
C THR A 527 -12.49 8.17 -13.67
N ARG A 528 -12.11 6.96 -13.23
CA ARG A 528 -10.71 6.54 -13.01
C ARG A 528 -9.81 6.81 -14.23
N PHE A 529 -10.35 6.71 -15.44
CA PHE A 529 -9.63 7.03 -16.68
C PHE A 529 -9.08 8.46 -16.68
N THR A 530 -9.93 9.41 -16.30
CA THR A 530 -9.64 10.84 -16.34
C THR A 530 -8.69 11.24 -15.22
N GLU A 531 -8.86 10.64 -14.03
CA GLU A 531 -7.99 10.81 -12.87
C GLU A 531 -6.57 10.30 -13.15
N GLU A 532 -6.43 9.09 -13.69
CA GLU A 532 -5.13 8.50 -14.05
C GLU A 532 -4.45 9.29 -15.18
N GLY A 533 -5.23 9.74 -16.17
CA GLY A 533 -4.73 10.60 -17.24
C GLY A 533 -4.18 11.92 -16.72
N PHE A 534 -4.90 12.58 -15.81
CA PHE A 534 -4.48 13.84 -15.19
C PHE A 534 -3.25 13.67 -14.29
N SER A 535 -3.24 12.64 -13.43
CA SER A 535 -2.08 12.34 -12.57
C SER A 535 -0.83 12.02 -13.39
N SER A 536 -0.99 11.27 -14.50
CA SER A 536 0.10 11.01 -15.43
C SER A 536 0.58 12.29 -16.13
N LEU A 537 -0.32 13.18 -16.54
CA LEU A 537 0.05 14.45 -17.15
C LEU A 537 0.87 15.32 -16.20
N ILE A 538 0.42 15.50 -14.96
CA ILE A 538 1.16 16.27 -13.95
C ILE A 538 2.58 15.69 -13.77
N SER A 539 2.68 14.37 -13.67
CA SER A 539 3.97 13.68 -13.54
C SER A 539 4.90 13.97 -14.71
N PHE A 540 4.40 13.90 -15.95
CA PHE A 540 5.19 14.25 -17.14
C PHE A 540 5.55 15.75 -17.20
N ILE A 541 4.67 16.64 -16.76
CA ILE A 541 4.96 18.08 -16.66
C ILE A 541 6.15 18.29 -15.74
N PHE A 542 6.14 17.72 -14.52
CA PHE A 542 7.24 17.84 -13.57
C PHE A 542 8.57 17.31 -14.12
N ILE A 543 8.56 16.12 -14.74
CA ILE A 543 9.75 15.54 -15.37
C ILE A 543 10.30 16.48 -16.44
N SER A 544 9.44 16.98 -17.34
CA SER A 544 9.86 17.86 -18.42
C SER A 544 10.37 19.22 -17.95
N ASP A 545 9.77 19.78 -16.90
CA ASP A 545 10.11 21.09 -16.38
C ASP A 545 11.46 21.05 -15.65
N ALA A 546 11.73 19.99 -14.90
CA ALA A 546 13.04 19.74 -14.31
C ALA A 546 14.14 19.66 -15.37
N ILE A 547 13.90 18.93 -16.48
CA ILE A 547 14.85 18.83 -17.59
C ILE A 547 15.00 20.16 -18.33
N LYS A 548 13.90 20.89 -18.58
CA LYS A 548 13.94 22.21 -19.24
C LYS A 548 14.74 23.24 -18.45
N LYS A 549 14.58 23.29 -17.12
CA LYS A 549 15.35 24.19 -16.25
C LYS A 549 16.83 23.84 -16.21
N MET A 550 17.15 22.54 -16.18
CA MET A 550 18.53 22.09 -16.32
C MET A 550 19.13 22.54 -17.65
N MET A 551 18.45 22.31 -18.78
CA MET A 551 18.90 22.79 -20.10
C MET A 551 18.99 24.33 -20.18
N GLY A 552 18.10 25.06 -19.49
CA GLY A 552 18.17 26.51 -19.35
C GLY A 552 19.47 26.96 -18.68
N SER A 553 19.91 26.24 -17.64
CA SER A 553 21.20 26.50 -16.98
C SER A 553 22.40 26.31 -17.93
N PHE A 554 22.36 25.33 -18.83
CA PHE A 554 23.40 25.14 -19.86
C PHE A 554 23.44 26.27 -20.90
N LYS A 555 22.30 26.90 -21.20
CA LYS A 555 22.25 28.07 -22.09
C LYS A 555 22.76 29.33 -21.41
N TYR A 556 22.46 29.49 -20.12
CA TYR A 556 22.89 30.65 -19.34
C TYR A 556 24.40 30.60 -19.00
N TYR A 557 24.92 29.40 -18.74
CA TYR A 557 26.35 29.13 -18.53
C TYR A 557 26.88 28.25 -19.68
N PRO A 558 27.14 28.80 -20.88
CA PRO A 558 27.60 28.00 -22.01
C PRO A 558 28.95 27.33 -21.72
N ILE A 559 29.19 26.13 -22.27
CA ILE A 559 30.48 25.44 -22.21
C ILE A 559 31.34 25.91 -23.38
N ASN A 560 32.57 26.35 -23.11
CA ASN A 560 33.52 26.70 -24.18
C ASN A 560 34.20 25.43 -24.69
N THR A 561 33.84 24.98 -25.89
CA THR A 561 34.42 23.79 -26.54
C THR A 561 35.80 24.05 -27.15
N ASP A 562 36.17 25.31 -27.34
CA ASP A 562 37.41 25.72 -28.02
C ASP A 562 38.56 26.03 -27.03
N PHE A 563 38.42 25.58 -25.78
CA PHE A 563 39.40 25.85 -24.73
C PHE A 563 40.73 25.13 -25.01
N LYS A 564 41.76 25.90 -25.39
CA LYS A 564 43.14 25.42 -25.54
C LYS A 564 43.94 25.80 -24.30
N PRO A 565 44.54 24.82 -23.58
CA PRO A 565 45.28 25.07 -22.33
C PRO A 565 46.51 25.96 -22.51
N ASP A 566 47.05 26.09 -23.73
CA ASP A 566 48.23 26.92 -24.01
C ASP A 566 47.94 28.43 -24.08
N TYR A 567 46.68 28.86 -24.17
CA TYR A 567 46.27 30.27 -24.35
C TYR A 567 45.63 30.91 -23.11
N VAL A 568 45.87 30.36 -21.91
CA VAL A 568 45.24 30.83 -20.64
C VAL A 568 45.44 32.33 -20.38
N THR A 569 46.55 32.92 -20.83
CA THR A 569 46.87 34.36 -20.67
C THR A 569 46.12 35.27 -21.65
N ALA A 570 45.63 34.76 -22.79
CA ALA A 570 44.87 35.52 -23.78
C ALA A 570 43.36 35.62 -23.45
N TYR A 571 42.89 34.81 -22.51
CA TYR A 571 41.50 34.73 -22.08
C TYR A 571 41.20 35.60 -20.84
N LYS A 572 41.78 36.81 -20.76
CA LYS A 572 41.58 37.74 -19.64
C LYS A 572 40.36 38.65 -19.89
N CYS A 573 39.62 38.96 -18.82
CA CYS A 573 38.56 39.96 -18.84
C CYS A 573 39.13 41.27 -18.29
N GLU A 574 39.22 42.30 -19.13
CA GLU A 574 39.80 43.58 -18.75
C GLU A 574 38.70 44.63 -18.58
N CYS A 575 38.91 45.52 -17.60
CA CYS A 575 38.05 46.67 -17.37
C CYS A 575 38.63 47.88 -18.11
N LEU A 576 37.88 48.46 -19.04
CA LEU A 576 38.22 49.71 -19.71
C LEU A 576 37.51 50.89 -19.04
N ALA A 577 38.23 52.00 -18.93
CA ALA A 577 37.69 53.25 -18.40
C ALA A 577 36.57 53.81 -19.32
N PRO A 578 35.59 54.55 -18.77
CA PRO A 578 34.62 55.30 -19.57
C PRO A 578 35.29 56.43 -20.37
N ASP A 579 34.64 56.88 -21.46
CA ASP A 579 35.16 57.91 -22.37
C ASP A 579 35.61 59.20 -21.62
N PRO A 580 36.72 59.84 -22.04
CA PRO A 580 37.46 60.83 -21.25
C PRO A 580 36.80 62.21 -21.25
N SER A 581 35.59 62.34 -20.69
CA SER A 581 34.93 63.64 -20.53
C SER A 581 34.71 64.08 -19.09
N GLU A 582 34.86 63.22 -18.08
CA GLU A 582 34.90 63.67 -16.68
C GLU A 582 35.95 62.91 -15.86
N SER A 583 36.84 63.69 -15.27
CA SER A 583 38.00 63.28 -14.49
C SER A 583 37.63 62.43 -13.28
N ILE A 584 38.08 61.17 -13.28
CA ILE A 584 38.37 60.43 -12.05
C ILE A 584 39.81 59.91 -12.12
N LEU A 585 40.59 60.47 -11.19
CA LEU A 585 41.83 60.03 -10.55
C LEU A 585 42.46 58.69 -10.99
N SER A 586 43.79 58.66 -10.98
CA SER A 586 44.72 57.53 -11.18
C SER A 586 44.36 56.21 -10.48
N LEU A 587 43.33 55.52 -10.96
CA LEU A 587 42.99 54.15 -10.62
C LEU A 587 43.56 53.24 -11.72
N ASP A 588 44.31 52.23 -11.31
CA ASP A 588 44.81 51.20 -12.22
C ASP A 588 43.63 50.26 -12.57
N TRP A 589 42.90 50.59 -13.64
CA TRP A 589 41.71 49.87 -14.12
C TRP A 589 41.95 48.37 -14.34
N SER A 590 43.22 47.97 -14.53
CA SER A 590 43.65 46.58 -14.70
C SER A 590 43.59 45.74 -13.41
N GLN A 591 43.55 46.39 -12.23
CA GLN A 591 43.51 45.74 -10.91
C GLN A 591 42.12 45.75 -10.26
N LEU A 592 41.16 46.48 -10.84
CA LEU A 592 39.80 46.56 -10.31
C LEU A 592 39.05 45.23 -10.44
N SER A 593 38.29 44.87 -9.41
CA SER A 593 37.35 43.76 -9.48
C SER A 593 36.29 44.01 -10.56
N LYS A 594 35.79 42.95 -11.21
CA LYS A 594 34.68 43.03 -12.20
C LYS A 594 33.48 43.83 -11.68
N LYS A 595 33.20 43.77 -10.37
CA LYS A 595 32.09 44.51 -9.73
C LYS A 595 32.41 45.99 -9.49
N GLU A 596 33.67 46.32 -9.20
CA GLU A 596 34.13 47.69 -8.99
C GLU A 596 34.20 48.42 -10.32
N CYS A 597 34.67 47.75 -11.37
CA CYS A 597 34.70 48.25 -12.75
C CYS A 597 33.35 48.85 -13.19
N VAL A 598 32.27 48.06 -13.08
CA VAL A 598 30.91 48.48 -13.47
C VAL A 598 30.37 49.57 -12.54
N LYS A 599 30.72 49.53 -11.25
CA LYS A 599 30.31 50.54 -10.26
C LYS A 599 30.90 51.92 -10.55
N TYR A 600 32.11 51.98 -11.10
CA TYR A 600 32.80 53.22 -11.50
C TYR A 600 32.56 53.59 -12.97
N GLY A 601 31.58 52.97 -13.65
CA GLY A 601 31.21 53.28 -15.03
C GLY A 601 32.13 52.70 -16.11
N GLY A 602 33.04 51.79 -15.76
CA GLY A 602 33.91 51.10 -16.71
C GLY A 602 33.19 50.00 -17.49
N SER A 603 33.67 49.73 -18.71
CA SER A 603 33.15 48.67 -19.58
C SER A 603 34.02 47.40 -19.50
N LEU A 604 33.39 46.23 -19.36
CA LEU A 604 34.08 44.94 -19.30
C LEU A 604 34.26 44.40 -20.73
N VAL A 605 35.50 44.26 -21.19
CA VAL A 605 35.83 43.81 -22.54
C VAL A 605 36.68 42.53 -22.48
N GLY A 606 36.26 41.50 -23.22
CA GLY A 606 36.95 40.21 -23.30
C GLY A 606 35.99 39.01 -23.40
N ASN A 607 36.40 37.98 -24.15
CA ASN A 607 35.57 36.78 -24.40
C ASN A 607 35.24 36.00 -23.12
N THR A 608 36.01 36.17 -22.03
CA THR A 608 35.78 35.52 -20.73
C THR A 608 35.01 36.38 -19.72
N CYS A 609 34.64 37.61 -20.05
CA CYS A 609 33.89 38.46 -19.12
C CYS A 609 32.50 37.91 -18.81
N LYS A 610 31.86 37.24 -19.79
CA LYS A 610 30.55 36.60 -19.67
C LYS A 610 30.62 35.10 -19.35
N TYR A 611 31.81 34.50 -19.35
CA TYR A 611 32.00 33.05 -19.20
C TYR A 611 32.46 32.71 -17.78
N VAL A 612 31.77 31.75 -17.16
CA VAL A 612 32.19 31.12 -15.89
C VAL A 612 32.46 29.64 -16.18
N PRO A 613 33.72 29.17 -16.11
CA PRO A 613 34.06 27.78 -16.41
C PRO A 613 33.38 26.79 -15.46
N ASP A 614 33.13 25.58 -15.96
CA ASP A 614 32.74 24.36 -15.23
C ASP A 614 31.41 24.37 -14.46
N LEU A 615 30.70 25.50 -14.45
CA LEU A 615 29.45 25.65 -13.69
C LEU A 615 28.29 24.80 -14.23
N ALA A 616 28.20 24.66 -15.55
CA ALA A 616 27.18 23.85 -16.20
C ALA A 616 27.39 22.34 -15.95
N LEU A 617 28.63 21.87 -16.04
CA LEU A 617 28.99 20.48 -15.76
C LEU A 617 28.76 20.13 -14.28
N MET A 618 29.15 21.03 -13.36
CA MET A 618 28.84 20.86 -11.94
C MET A 618 27.34 20.79 -11.69
N SER A 619 26.56 21.68 -12.29
CA SER A 619 25.10 21.69 -12.15
C SER A 619 24.47 20.37 -12.63
N PHE A 620 24.97 19.80 -13.71
CA PHE A 620 24.54 18.50 -14.22
C PHE A 620 24.87 17.34 -13.27
N ILE A 621 26.08 17.33 -12.70
CA ILE A 621 26.50 16.34 -11.70
C ILE A 621 25.63 16.41 -10.46
N LEU A 622 25.38 17.62 -9.93
CA LEU A 622 24.52 17.82 -8.76
C LEU A 622 23.08 17.35 -9.03
N PHE A 623 22.56 17.63 -10.22
CA PHE A 623 21.21 17.24 -10.62
C PHE A 623 21.03 15.72 -10.75
N PHE A 624 21.81 15.07 -11.60
CA PHE A 624 21.71 13.62 -11.81
C PHE A 624 22.18 12.84 -10.58
N GLY A 625 23.18 13.35 -9.86
CA GLY A 625 23.67 12.77 -8.61
C GLY A 625 22.58 12.73 -7.55
N THR A 626 21.87 13.85 -7.32
CA THR A 626 20.78 13.92 -6.35
C THR A 626 19.64 12.97 -6.71
N TYR A 627 19.24 12.93 -7.98
CA TYR A 627 18.22 12.00 -8.47
C TYR A 627 18.62 10.53 -8.26
N SER A 628 19.81 10.15 -8.72
CA SER A 628 20.31 8.76 -8.64
C SER A 628 20.47 8.27 -7.19
N MET A 629 21.00 9.13 -6.31
CA MET A 629 21.14 8.82 -4.88
C MET A 629 19.77 8.63 -4.22
N THR A 630 18.81 9.51 -4.52
CA THR A 630 17.45 9.41 -3.97
C THR A 630 16.76 8.12 -4.39
N VAL A 631 16.85 7.74 -5.67
CA VAL A 631 16.29 6.48 -6.18
C VAL A 631 16.96 5.27 -5.53
N SER A 632 18.29 5.29 -5.37
CA SER A 632 19.04 4.21 -4.75
C SER A 632 18.69 4.03 -3.27
N LEU A 633 18.62 5.12 -2.50
CA LEU A 633 18.20 5.12 -1.09
C LEU A 633 16.74 4.69 -0.92
N LYS A 634 15.87 4.96 -1.90
CA LYS A 634 14.49 4.43 -1.88
C LYS A 634 14.43 2.94 -2.17
N LYS A 635 15.14 2.46 -3.20
CA LYS A 635 15.25 1.02 -3.51
C LYS A 635 15.90 0.23 -2.37
N PHE A 636 16.70 0.87 -1.54
CA PHE A 636 17.26 0.30 -0.33
C PHE A 636 16.18 -0.26 0.63
N LYS A 637 14.94 0.24 0.57
CA LYS A 637 13.79 -0.33 1.32
C LYS A 637 13.60 -1.83 1.09
N PHE A 638 13.95 -2.34 -0.09
CA PHE A 638 13.77 -3.75 -0.45
C PHE A 638 15.08 -4.55 -0.34
N SER A 639 16.18 -3.90 0.05
CA SER A 639 17.48 -4.54 0.22
C SER A 639 17.48 -5.51 1.42
N ARG A 640 18.33 -6.54 1.33
CA ARG A 640 18.50 -7.58 2.36
C ARG A 640 19.66 -7.31 3.33
N TYR A 641 20.49 -6.29 3.07
CA TYR A 641 21.76 -6.09 3.79
C TYR A 641 21.63 -5.49 5.21
N PHE A 642 20.49 -4.88 5.58
CA PHE A 642 20.32 -4.13 6.84
C PHE A 642 19.05 -4.51 7.61
N PRO A 643 19.00 -4.29 8.94
CA PRO A 643 17.81 -4.57 9.74
C PRO A 643 16.62 -3.72 9.28
N THR A 644 15.40 -4.29 9.39
CA THR A 644 14.16 -3.71 8.87
C THR A 644 13.90 -2.28 9.37
N LYS A 645 14.19 -1.99 10.65
CA LYS A 645 14.03 -0.65 11.24
C LYS A 645 14.95 0.39 10.60
N LEU A 646 16.25 0.09 10.46
CA LEU A 646 17.22 1.00 9.87
C LEU A 646 16.93 1.20 8.37
N ARG A 647 16.54 0.13 7.67
CA ARG A 647 16.17 0.16 6.25
C ARG A 647 14.96 1.05 5.98
N LYS A 648 13.93 0.98 6.84
CA LYS A 648 12.75 1.84 6.78
C LYS A 648 13.16 3.31 7.02
N LEU A 649 13.92 3.57 8.08
CA LEU A 649 14.40 4.92 8.41
C LEU A 649 15.22 5.55 7.27
N ILE A 650 16.23 4.86 6.74
CA ILE A 650 17.07 5.37 5.64
C ILE A 650 16.25 5.63 4.37
N SER A 651 15.28 4.76 4.07
CA SER A 651 14.40 4.94 2.92
C SER A 651 13.46 6.14 3.09
N ASP A 652 12.96 6.37 4.30
CA ASP A 652 12.05 7.48 4.59
C ASP A 652 12.80 8.83 4.54
N PHE A 653 14.04 8.90 5.03
CA PHE A 653 14.89 10.10 4.99
C PHE A 653 15.70 10.28 3.69
N SER A 654 15.41 9.53 2.64
CA SER A 654 16.23 9.46 1.42
C SER A 654 16.44 10.81 0.72
N ILE A 655 15.38 11.62 0.59
CA ILE A 655 15.41 12.91 -0.11
C ILE A 655 16.32 13.89 0.64
N PHE A 656 16.13 13.99 1.96
CA PHE A 656 16.92 14.89 2.80
C PHE A 656 18.40 14.50 2.83
N MET A 657 18.70 13.21 3.01
CA MET A 657 20.07 12.71 2.97
C MET A 657 20.75 12.98 1.64
N ALA A 658 20.02 12.89 0.51
CA ALA A 658 20.55 13.25 -0.80
C ALA A 658 20.83 14.76 -0.91
N ILE A 659 19.89 15.62 -0.49
CA ILE A 659 20.10 17.09 -0.49
C ILE A 659 21.33 17.44 0.35
N MET A 660 21.44 16.95 1.59
CA MET A 660 22.57 17.24 2.47
C MET A 660 23.91 16.77 1.92
N THR A 661 23.93 15.60 1.28
CA THR A 661 25.14 15.05 0.68
C THR A 661 25.63 15.91 -0.49
N PHE A 662 24.73 16.33 -1.39
CA PHE A 662 25.11 17.13 -2.56
C PHE A 662 25.30 18.63 -2.26
N VAL A 663 24.66 19.16 -1.22
CA VAL A 663 25.00 20.48 -0.65
C VAL A 663 26.39 20.44 -0.02
N GLY A 664 26.71 19.37 0.71
CA GLY A 664 28.07 19.13 1.23
C GLY A 664 29.11 19.06 0.12
N LEU A 665 28.81 18.33 -0.96
CA LEU A 665 29.67 18.24 -2.14
C LEU A 665 29.90 19.61 -2.81
N ASP A 666 28.85 20.40 -3.03
CA ASP A 666 28.96 21.76 -3.57
C ASP A 666 29.85 22.65 -2.69
N ARG A 667 29.71 22.53 -1.37
CA ARG A 667 30.51 23.30 -0.41
C ARG A 667 31.98 22.89 -0.39
N LEU A 668 32.28 21.60 -0.56
CA LEU A 668 33.64 21.06 -0.66
C LEU A 668 34.34 21.51 -1.94
N ILE A 669 33.62 21.56 -3.06
CA ILE A 669 34.20 21.93 -4.36
C ILE A 669 34.30 23.46 -4.52
N GLY A 670 33.46 24.24 -3.83
CA GLY A 670 33.64 25.68 -3.66
C GLY A 670 33.35 26.54 -4.90
N LEU A 671 32.65 26.00 -5.90
CA LEU A 671 32.22 26.74 -7.09
C LEU A 671 31.02 27.67 -6.78
N LYS A 672 30.90 28.77 -7.52
CA LYS A 672 29.79 29.75 -7.37
C LYS A 672 28.53 29.27 -8.11
N THR A 673 28.00 28.11 -7.73
CA THR A 673 26.75 27.58 -8.28
C THR A 673 25.56 28.51 -8.02
N PRO A 674 24.50 28.49 -8.84
CA PRO A 674 23.31 29.31 -8.62
C PRO A 674 22.59 28.82 -7.36
N LYS A 675 22.58 29.68 -6.33
CA LYS A 675 21.99 29.43 -5.02
C LYS A 675 20.67 30.18 -4.85
N LEU A 676 19.86 29.69 -3.93
CA LEU A 676 18.59 30.31 -3.56
C LEU A 676 18.82 31.69 -2.92
N ILE A 677 18.13 32.72 -3.41
CA ILE A 677 18.16 34.07 -2.82
C ILE A 677 17.07 34.14 -1.75
N VAL A 678 17.47 34.17 -0.48
CA VAL A 678 16.55 34.31 0.66
C VAL A 678 17.05 35.46 1.54
N PRO A 679 16.21 36.45 1.88
CA PRO A 679 16.60 37.50 2.81
C PRO A 679 16.80 36.91 4.21
N THR A 680 17.86 37.34 4.90
CA THR A 680 18.18 36.89 6.27
C THR A 680 17.30 37.50 7.34
N GLU A 681 16.53 38.55 6.98
CA GLU A 681 15.58 39.24 7.86
C GLU A 681 14.15 38.96 7.40
N PHE A 682 13.20 38.88 8.36
CA PHE A 682 11.77 38.74 8.08
C PHE A 682 11.21 40.02 7.47
N LYS A 683 11.41 40.19 6.16
CA LYS A 683 10.91 41.30 5.34
C LYS A 683 10.40 40.75 4.01
N PRO A 684 9.43 41.44 3.37
CA PRO A 684 9.05 41.12 2.00
C PRO A 684 10.27 41.11 1.08
N THR A 685 10.26 40.25 0.07
CA THR A 685 11.41 40.01 -0.82
C THR A 685 11.86 41.30 -1.52
N ARG A 686 10.94 42.24 -1.76
CA ARG A 686 11.22 43.57 -2.29
C ARG A 686 11.01 44.66 -1.22
N PRO A 687 11.97 45.59 -1.04
CA PRO A 687 11.89 46.63 0.00
C PRO A 687 10.81 47.69 -0.25
N ASP A 688 10.29 47.81 -1.48
CA ASP A 688 9.29 48.81 -1.87
C ASP A 688 7.86 48.49 -1.38
N ARG A 689 7.65 47.37 -0.67
CA ARG A 689 6.32 46.82 -0.34
C ARG A 689 6.19 46.44 1.14
N GLY A 690 4.98 46.63 1.70
CA GLY A 690 4.55 46.06 2.99
C GLY A 690 3.73 44.77 2.83
N TRP A 691 3.51 44.04 3.93
CA TRP A 691 2.77 42.76 3.93
C TRP A 691 1.30 42.91 3.51
N ILE A 692 0.63 43.99 3.89
CA ILE A 692 -0.78 44.21 3.56
C ILE A 692 -0.89 44.98 2.24
N VAL A 693 -1.71 44.47 1.33
CA VAL A 693 -2.04 45.14 0.06
C VAL A 693 -3.29 45.99 0.26
N LEU A 694 -3.20 47.28 -0.07
CA LEU A 694 -4.35 48.20 -0.03
C LEU A 694 -5.27 47.95 -1.24
N PRO A 695 -6.59 47.84 -1.06
CA PRO A 695 -7.51 47.47 -2.14
C PRO A 695 -7.81 48.61 -3.13
N PHE A 696 -7.59 49.87 -2.73
CA PHE A 696 -7.87 51.06 -3.52
C PHE A 696 -6.64 51.96 -3.52
N GLY A 697 -6.25 52.50 -4.69
CA GLY A 697 -5.24 53.56 -4.72
C GLY A 697 -4.50 53.78 -6.03
N LYS A 698 -4.20 52.73 -6.83
CA LYS A 698 -3.29 52.87 -7.98
C LYS A 698 -3.91 52.50 -9.32
N ASN A 699 -4.83 51.53 -9.35
CA ASN A 699 -5.49 51.10 -10.58
C ASN A 699 -6.81 51.83 -10.89
N PRO A 700 -7.18 51.95 -12.18
CA PRO A 700 -8.47 52.52 -12.57
C PRO A 700 -9.64 51.59 -12.22
N TRP A 701 -10.80 52.18 -11.92
CA TRP A 701 -11.98 51.46 -11.37
C TRP A 701 -12.51 50.31 -12.25
N TRP A 702 -12.36 50.41 -13.59
CA TRP A 702 -12.84 49.39 -14.52
C TRP A 702 -12.06 48.06 -14.38
N VAL A 703 -10.82 48.11 -13.89
CA VAL A 703 -9.99 46.92 -13.66
C VAL A 703 -10.60 46.05 -12.55
N TYR A 704 -11.25 46.65 -11.57
CA TYR A 704 -11.91 45.92 -10.48
C TYR A 704 -13.08 45.09 -10.99
N LEU A 705 -13.84 45.59 -11.97
CA LEU A 705 -14.92 44.83 -12.60
C LEU A 705 -14.36 43.81 -13.62
N ALA A 706 -13.38 44.23 -14.43
CA ALA A 706 -12.76 43.36 -15.44
C ALA A 706 -12.04 42.16 -14.83
N SER A 707 -11.52 42.28 -13.59
CA SER A 707 -10.87 41.20 -12.85
C SER A 707 -11.77 40.00 -12.56
N PHE A 708 -13.09 40.13 -12.73
CA PHE A 708 -14.05 39.02 -12.62
C PHE A 708 -13.78 37.90 -13.64
N VAL A 709 -13.29 38.24 -14.85
CA VAL A 709 -13.02 37.26 -15.92
C VAL A 709 -11.78 36.40 -15.59
N PRO A 710 -10.61 36.97 -15.26
CA PRO A 710 -9.49 36.19 -14.75
C PRO A 710 -9.82 35.41 -13.47
N ALA A 711 -10.65 35.97 -12.59
CA ALA A 711 -11.09 35.27 -11.37
C ALA A 711 -11.91 34.01 -11.68
N LEU A 712 -12.83 34.07 -12.65
CA LEU A 712 -13.61 32.91 -13.09
C LEU A 712 -12.71 31.76 -13.53
N LEU A 713 -11.66 32.09 -14.27
CA LEU A 713 -10.69 31.12 -14.74
C LEU A 713 -9.88 30.50 -13.59
N VAL A 714 -9.43 31.31 -12.62
CA VAL A 714 -8.69 30.83 -11.44
C VAL A 714 -9.58 29.94 -10.58
N THR A 715 -10.84 30.31 -10.39
CA THR A 715 -11.83 29.52 -9.65
C THR A 715 -12.04 28.14 -10.27
N ILE A 716 -12.16 28.06 -11.61
CA ILE A 716 -12.29 26.78 -12.31
C ILE A 716 -11.04 25.90 -12.10
N LEU A 717 -9.85 26.50 -12.18
CA LEU A 717 -8.59 25.80 -11.96
C LEU A 717 -8.49 25.26 -10.53
N ILE A 718 -8.81 26.08 -9.53
CA ILE A 718 -8.80 25.69 -8.11
C ILE A 718 -9.83 24.58 -7.86
N PHE A 719 -11.04 24.72 -8.42
CA PHE A 719 -12.09 23.72 -8.29
C PHE A 719 -11.62 22.36 -8.79
N MET A 720 -11.01 22.31 -9.98
CA MET A 720 -10.52 21.06 -10.57
C MET A 720 -9.35 20.47 -9.77
N ASP A 721 -8.33 21.26 -9.43
CA ASP A 721 -7.17 20.77 -8.68
C ASP A 721 -7.58 20.28 -7.27
N GLN A 722 -8.46 21.00 -6.57
CA GLN A 722 -8.91 20.62 -5.23
C GLN A 722 -9.76 19.36 -5.25
N GLN A 723 -10.74 19.27 -6.14
CA GLN A 723 -11.68 18.15 -6.16
C GLN A 723 -11.05 16.87 -6.68
N ILE A 724 -10.19 16.94 -7.70
CA ILE A 724 -9.44 15.76 -8.17
C ILE A 724 -8.54 15.24 -7.06
N SER A 725 -7.83 16.13 -6.36
CA SER A 725 -6.99 15.74 -5.23
C SER A 725 -7.80 15.06 -4.12
N ALA A 726 -8.97 15.61 -3.79
CA ALA A 726 -9.84 15.03 -2.78
C ALA A 726 -10.32 13.62 -3.16
N VAL A 727 -10.69 13.38 -4.42
CA VAL A 727 -11.10 12.05 -4.91
C VAL A 727 -9.94 11.05 -4.86
N ILE A 728 -8.74 11.44 -5.31
CA ILE A 728 -7.55 10.57 -5.28
C ILE A 728 -7.24 10.14 -3.84
N VAL A 729 -7.34 11.06 -2.89
CA VAL A 729 -7.10 10.78 -1.47
C VAL A 729 -8.19 9.88 -0.90
N ASN A 730 -9.46 10.16 -1.23
CA ASN A 730 -10.63 9.45 -0.70
C ASN A 730 -10.96 8.14 -1.43
N ARG A 731 -9.99 7.57 -2.16
CA ARG A 731 -10.16 6.27 -2.80
C ARG A 731 -10.53 5.19 -1.79
N LYS A 732 -11.51 4.35 -2.15
CA LYS A 732 -11.89 3.14 -1.39
C LYS A 732 -10.70 2.19 -1.17
N GLU A 733 -9.73 2.19 -2.11
CA GLU A 733 -8.45 1.44 -1.99
C GLU A 733 -7.69 1.78 -0.69
N ASN A 734 -7.84 3.00 -0.16
CA ASN A 734 -7.18 3.44 1.08
C ASN A 734 -7.94 3.01 2.36
N LYS A 735 -9.11 2.37 2.25
CA LYS A 735 -9.94 1.91 3.40
C LYS A 735 -10.11 2.98 4.50
N LEU A 736 -10.42 4.20 4.10
CA LEU A 736 -10.68 5.33 5.01
C LEU A 736 -12.02 5.14 5.71
N ARG A 737 -12.08 5.37 7.03
CA ARG A 737 -13.26 5.07 7.86
C ARG A 737 -14.09 6.31 8.16
N LYS A 738 -13.48 7.49 8.25
CA LYS A 738 -14.15 8.75 8.56
C LYS A 738 -14.62 9.38 7.24
N GLY A 739 -15.92 9.31 6.94
CA GLY A 739 -16.52 9.79 5.67
C GLY A 739 -16.11 11.20 5.24
N CYS A 740 -16.18 11.53 3.95
CA CYS A 740 -15.44 12.66 3.36
C CYS A 740 -16.20 14.01 3.42
N GLY A 741 -15.53 15.11 3.04
CA GLY A 741 -16.10 16.46 3.06
C GLY A 741 -15.61 17.36 1.92
N TYR A 742 -16.13 17.14 0.71
CA TYR A 742 -15.73 17.86 -0.51
C TYR A 742 -16.14 19.35 -0.53
N HIS A 743 -17.32 19.68 0.01
CA HIS A 743 -17.81 21.06 0.03
C HIS A 743 -17.09 21.88 1.09
N LEU A 744 -16.82 21.26 2.24
CA LEU A 744 -16.09 21.88 3.34
C LEU A 744 -14.65 22.24 2.93
N ASP A 745 -13.98 21.35 2.20
CA ASP A 745 -12.64 21.60 1.67
C ASP A 745 -12.62 22.79 0.71
N LEU A 746 -13.55 22.83 -0.26
CA LEU A 746 -13.64 23.92 -1.24
C LEU A 746 -13.97 25.26 -0.58
N PHE A 747 -14.84 25.26 0.43
CA PHE A 747 -15.18 26.46 1.20
C PHE A 747 -13.95 27.08 1.87
N TRP A 748 -13.15 26.27 2.58
CA TRP A 748 -11.96 26.76 3.28
C TRP A 748 -10.86 27.20 2.32
N VAL A 749 -10.67 26.51 1.18
CA VAL A 749 -9.73 26.98 0.15
C VAL A 749 -10.14 28.35 -0.39
N GLY A 750 -11.44 28.60 -0.61
CA GLY A 750 -11.96 29.92 -0.99
C GLY A 750 -11.67 31.01 0.04
N VAL A 751 -11.91 30.74 1.33
CA VAL A 751 -11.60 31.68 2.43
C VAL A 751 -10.10 32.01 2.48
N LEU A 752 -9.26 30.97 2.39
CA LEU A 752 -7.81 31.12 2.43
C LEU A 752 -7.26 31.88 1.21
N MET A 753 -7.92 31.77 0.06
CA MET A 753 -7.60 32.54 -1.14
C MET A 753 -7.71 34.04 -0.89
N ALA A 754 -8.83 34.49 -0.33
CA ALA A 754 -9.05 35.89 0.01
C ALA A 754 -8.02 36.37 1.04
N ALA A 755 -7.79 35.58 2.09
CA ALA A 755 -6.80 35.91 3.12
C ALA A 755 -5.38 36.04 2.56
N CYS A 756 -4.95 35.09 1.71
CA CYS A 756 -3.65 35.15 1.04
C CYS A 756 -3.55 36.37 0.11
N SER A 757 -4.62 36.73 -0.59
CA SER A 757 -4.66 37.94 -1.44
C SER A 757 -4.50 39.24 -0.65
N PHE A 758 -5.11 39.38 0.52
CA PHE A 758 -4.93 40.57 1.38
C PHE A 758 -3.51 40.71 1.92
N LEU A 759 -2.90 39.60 2.29
CA LEU A 759 -1.49 39.52 2.71
C LEU A 759 -0.52 39.52 1.50
N GLY A 760 -1.07 39.56 0.28
CA GLY A 760 -0.42 39.31 -1.00
C GLY A 760 0.61 38.19 -0.98
N LEU A 761 0.24 37.07 -0.36
CA LEU A 761 0.92 35.77 -0.39
C LEU A 761 0.47 34.98 -1.63
N PRO A 762 1.22 33.94 -2.04
CA PRO A 762 0.83 33.07 -3.13
C PRO A 762 -0.51 32.38 -2.83
N TRP A 763 -1.17 31.89 -3.89
CA TRP A 763 -2.38 31.09 -3.76
C TRP A 763 -2.03 29.61 -3.66
N TYR A 764 -2.71 28.90 -2.76
CA TYR A 764 -2.43 27.50 -2.44
C TYR A 764 -3.64 26.62 -2.72
N VAL A 765 -3.38 25.44 -3.27
CA VAL A 765 -4.38 24.42 -3.58
C VAL A 765 -3.83 23.05 -3.15
N ALA A 766 -4.70 22.03 -3.05
CA ALA A 766 -4.30 20.67 -2.76
C ALA A 766 -3.20 20.16 -3.70
N ALA A 767 -2.11 19.64 -3.11
CA ALA A 767 -1.05 18.99 -3.85
C ALA A 767 -1.23 17.48 -3.85
N THR A 768 -1.60 16.92 -5.00
CA THR A 768 -1.87 15.49 -5.20
C THR A 768 -0.71 14.60 -4.74
N VAL A 769 0.50 14.84 -5.24
CA VAL A 769 1.67 13.97 -4.98
C VAL A 769 2.07 13.97 -3.51
N ILE A 770 2.06 15.13 -2.86
CA ILE A 770 2.43 15.25 -1.44
C ILE A 770 1.34 14.63 -0.55
N SER A 771 0.06 14.80 -0.92
CA SER A 771 -1.07 14.22 -0.18
C SER A 771 -1.08 12.68 -0.26
N ILE A 772 -0.78 12.09 -1.43
CA ILE A 772 -0.63 10.63 -1.57
C ILE A 772 0.54 10.13 -0.72
N ALA A 773 1.69 10.82 -0.76
CA ALA A 773 2.85 10.46 0.06
C ALA A 773 2.55 10.55 1.57
N HIS A 774 1.71 11.50 1.99
CA HIS A 774 1.24 11.63 3.37
C HIS A 774 0.39 10.44 3.79
N ILE A 775 -0.56 10.02 2.95
CA ILE A 775 -1.39 8.83 3.18
C ILE A 775 -0.54 7.57 3.25
N ASP A 776 0.39 7.39 2.30
CA ASP A 776 1.30 6.23 2.27
C ASP A 776 2.15 6.12 3.54
N SER A 777 2.56 7.24 4.13
CA SER A 777 3.31 7.25 5.39
C SER A 777 2.47 6.86 6.62
N LEU A 778 1.14 7.01 6.52
CA LEU A 778 0.16 6.70 7.57
C LEU A 778 -0.56 5.37 7.36
N LYS A 779 -0.18 4.59 6.34
CA LYS A 779 -0.69 3.23 6.11
C LYS A 779 -0.33 2.31 7.26
N MET A 780 -1.31 1.53 7.71
CA MET A 780 -1.15 0.47 8.70
C MET A 780 -1.07 -0.88 7.99
N GLU A 781 0.06 -1.55 8.21
CA GLU A 781 0.31 -2.94 7.82
C GLU A 781 0.09 -3.80 9.07
N SER A 782 -0.54 -4.98 8.93
CA SER A 782 -0.80 -5.87 10.08
C SER A 782 0.51 -6.33 10.74
N GLU A 783 0.56 -6.28 12.08
CA GLU A 783 1.74 -6.72 12.85
C GLU A 783 1.81 -8.25 12.99
N SER A 784 0.66 -8.92 13.01
CA SER A 784 0.52 -10.37 13.01
C SER A 784 0.15 -10.84 11.60
N SER A 785 1.16 -11.27 10.84
CA SER A 785 0.94 -12.05 9.62
C SER A 785 1.45 -13.45 9.86
N ALA A 786 0.63 -14.45 9.52
CA ALA A 786 1.08 -15.82 9.48
C ALA A 786 2.35 -15.92 8.61
N PRO A 787 3.34 -16.73 8.99
CA PRO A 787 4.55 -16.89 8.18
C PRO A 787 4.19 -17.23 6.72
N GLY A 788 4.58 -16.37 5.77
CA GLY A 788 4.35 -16.59 4.33
C GLY A 788 3.27 -15.69 3.73
N GLU A 789 2.40 -15.10 4.55
CA GLU A 789 1.43 -14.11 4.11
C GLU A 789 2.07 -12.71 4.07
N GLN A 790 1.76 -11.91 3.04
CA GLN A 790 2.15 -10.49 3.04
C GLN A 790 1.33 -9.75 4.10
N PRO A 791 1.92 -8.73 4.77
CA PRO A 791 1.18 -7.97 5.75
C PRO A 791 -0.07 -7.36 5.12
N GLN A 792 -1.22 -7.64 5.73
CA GLN A 792 -2.49 -7.16 5.24
C GLN A 792 -2.60 -5.67 5.50
N PHE A 793 -3.16 -4.96 4.52
CA PHE A 793 -3.44 -3.54 4.64
C PHE A 793 -4.74 -3.34 5.44
N LEU A 794 -4.60 -2.90 6.69
CA LEU A 794 -5.71 -2.70 7.64
C LEU A 794 -6.42 -1.35 7.44
N GLY A 795 -5.75 -0.37 6.81
CA GLY A 795 -6.27 0.97 6.56
C GLY A 795 -5.24 2.07 6.85
N VAL A 796 -5.68 3.32 6.83
CA VAL A 796 -4.84 4.51 7.09
C VAL A 796 -5.25 5.15 8.41
N ARG A 797 -4.28 5.66 9.17
CA ARG A 797 -4.55 6.50 10.36
C ARG A 797 -5.06 7.88 9.92
N GLU A 798 -6.33 8.16 10.17
CA GLU A 798 -6.94 9.45 9.88
C GLU A 798 -6.76 10.40 11.06
N GLN A 799 -5.86 11.37 10.92
CA GLN A 799 -5.50 12.31 11.98
C GLN A 799 -5.21 13.71 11.43
N ARG A 800 -5.45 14.74 12.25
CA ARG A 800 -5.21 16.16 11.90
C ARG A 800 -3.82 16.65 12.32
N LEU A 801 -3.27 16.02 13.36
CA LEU A 801 -2.06 16.49 14.02
C LEU A 801 -0.83 16.49 13.10
N THR A 802 -0.67 15.49 12.21
CA THR A 802 0.47 15.46 11.28
C THR A 802 0.52 16.66 10.36
N GLY A 803 -0.61 17.00 9.72
CA GLY A 803 -0.69 18.13 8.81
C GLY A 803 -0.40 19.45 9.52
N ILE A 804 -1.01 19.66 10.69
CA ILE A 804 -0.78 20.87 11.51
C ILE A 804 0.69 21.00 11.90
N LEU A 805 1.31 19.94 12.41
CA LEU A 805 2.72 19.97 12.80
C LEU A 805 3.65 20.23 11.60
N VAL A 806 3.36 19.66 10.43
CA VAL A 806 4.11 19.92 9.20
C VAL A 806 4.09 21.39 8.83
N PHE A 807 2.93 22.04 8.84
CA PHE A 807 2.80 23.45 8.45
C PHE A 807 3.37 24.41 9.50
N VAL A 808 3.20 24.10 10.79
CA VAL A 808 3.84 24.85 11.88
C VAL A 808 5.36 24.76 11.78
N LEU A 809 5.91 23.56 11.57
CA LEU A 809 7.36 23.38 11.36
C LEU A 809 7.85 24.12 10.11
N THR A 810 7.06 24.13 9.03
CA THR A 810 7.38 24.89 7.81
C THR A 810 7.45 26.39 8.09
N GLY A 811 6.55 26.93 8.93
CA GLY A 811 6.61 28.33 9.38
C GLY A 811 7.85 28.62 10.23
N VAL A 812 8.18 27.73 11.17
CA VAL A 812 9.40 27.84 12.01
C VAL A 812 10.67 27.76 11.15
N SER A 813 10.62 27.10 10.00
CA SER A 813 11.77 26.97 9.09
C SER A 813 12.22 28.27 8.46
N ILE A 814 11.44 29.35 8.56
CA ILE A 814 11.88 30.68 8.16
C ILE A 814 13.13 31.10 8.96
N PHE A 815 13.25 30.68 10.23
CA PHE A 815 14.45 30.93 11.03
C PHE A 815 15.68 30.13 10.57
N LEU A 816 15.50 29.08 9.76
CA LEU A 816 16.58 28.32 9.11
C LEU A 816 17.09 29.00 7.82
N ALA A 817 16.57 30.17 7.43
CA ALA A 817 16.97 30.89 6.22
C ALA A 817 18.50 31.00 6.00
N PRO A 818 19.35 31.22 7.03
CA PRO A 818 20.81 31.26 6.84
C PRO A 818 21.43 29.94 6.35
N ILE A 819 20.77 28.81 6.60
CA ILE A 819 21.18 27.48 6.12
C ILE A 819 20.63 27.24 4.70
N LEU A 820 19.42 27.72 4.40
CA LEU A 820 18.76 27.52 3.11
C LEU A 820 19.50 28.22 1.94
N GLN A 821 20.20 29.33 2.19
CA GLN A 821 20.99 30.01 1.15
C GLN A 821 22.11 29.15 0.56
N PHE A 822 22.53 28.08 1.26
CA PHE A 822 23.58 27.21 0.79
C PHE A 822 23.09 26.15 -0.21
N ILE A 823 21.78 26.00 -0.38
CA ILE A 823 21.20 24.99 -1.26
C ILE A 823 21.31 25.45 -2.72
N PRO A 824 22.02 24.71 -3.59
CA PRO A 824 22.13 25.04 -5.00
C PRO A 824 20.87 24.61 -5.75
N MET A 825 20.39 25.44 -6.67
CA MET A 825 19.18 25.17 -7.47
C MET A 825 19.22 23.83 -8.25
N PRO A 826 20.38 23.38 -8.82
CA PRO A 826 20.47 22.10 -9.51
C PRO A 826 20.12 20.87 -8.67
N VAL A 827 20.42 20.88 -7.36
CA VAL A 827 20.05 19.80 -6.43
C VAL A 827 18.53 19.70 -6.31
N LEU A 828 17.86 20.84 -6.21
CA LEU A 828 16.39 20.90 -6.13
C LEU A 828 15.73 20.41 -7.42
N TYR A 829 16.30 20.72 -8.59
CA TYR A 829 15.83 20.16 -9.86
C TYR A 829 15.95 18.62 -9.88
N GLY A 830 17.00 18.05 -9.27
CA GLY A 830 17.18 16.61 -9.15
C GLY A 830 16.10 15.95 -8.28
N VAL A 831 15.72 16.62 -7.18
CA VAL A 831 14.59 16.18 -6.35
C VAL A 831 13.26 16.29 -7.09
N PHE A 832 13.05 17.35 -7.89
CA PHE A 832 11.86 17.47 -8.74
C PHE A 832 11.73 16.34 -9.75
N LEU A 833 12.84 15.96 -10.40
CA LEU A 833 12.85 14.82 -11.30
C LEU A 833 12.46 13.54 -10.56
N TYR A 834 12.98 13.33 -9.34
CA TYR A 834 12.61 12.18 -8.52
C TYR A 834 11.11 12.16 -8.18
N MET A 835 10.55 13.28 -7.70
CA MET A 835 9.12 13.36 -7.34
C MET A 835 8.20 13.06 -8.53
N GLY A 836 8.53 13.57 -9.72
CA GLY A 836 7.77 13.29 -10.94
C GLY A 836 7.86 11.83 -11.42
N VAL A 837 9.00 11.15 -11.21
CA VAL A 837 9.14 9.73 -11.56
C VAL A 837 8.46 8.83 -10.51
N ALA A 838 8.55 9.19 -9.24
CA ALA A 838 7.96 8.41 -8.15
C ALA A 838 6.41 8.39 -8.24
N SER A 839 5.78 9.50 -8.62
CA SER A 839 4.32 9.59 -8.79
C SER A 839 3.77 8.67 -9.89
N LEU A 840 4.57 8.31 -10.90
CA LEU A 840 4.17 7.36 -11.95
C LEU A 840 4.05 5.92 -11.44
N SER A 841 4.75 5.56 -10.37
CA SER A 841 4.89 4.15 -9.94
C SER A 841 3.63 3.52 -9.34
N GLY A 842 2.60 4.31 -9.03
CA GLY A 842 1.31 3.83 -8.50
C GLY A 842 0.11 4.01 -9.43
N ILE A 843 0.32 4.45 -10.68
CA ILE A 843 -0.77 4.71 -11.64
C ILE A 843 -0.93 3.48 -12.54
N GLN A 844 -2.13 2.89 -12.60
CA GLN A 844 -2.39 1.71 -13.45
C GLN A 844 -2.18 2.01 -14.93
N PHE A 845 -2.51 3.22 -15.39
CA PHE A 845 -2.14 3.69 -16.73
C PHE A 845 -0.65 3.50 -17.04
N TRP A 846 0.26 3.82 -16.12
CA TRP A 846 1.70 3.64 -16.33
C TRP A 846 2.11 2.15 -16.37
N GLU A 847 1.45 1.31 -15.57
CA GLU A 847 1.65 -0.15 -15.64
C GLU A 847 1.17 -0.72 -16.97
N ARG A 848 0.04 -0.21 -17.49
CA ARG A 848 -0.49 -0.58 -18.80
C ARG A 848 0.39 -0.08 -19.96
N ILE A 849 1.03 1.09 -19.84
CA ILE A 849 2.06 1.54 -20.78
C ILE A 849 3.26 0.58 -20.75
N LYS A 850 3.75 0.18 -19.56
CA LYS A 850 4.84 -0.81 -19.46
C LYS A 850 4.45 -2.14 -20.08
N LEU A 851 3.19 -2.56 -19.91
CA LEU A 851 2.64 -3.76 -20.53
C LEU A 851 2.77 -3.74 -22.06
N TYR A 852 2.57 -2.57 -22.68
CA TYR A 852 2.75 -2.40 -24.13
C TYR A 852 4.20 -2.66 -24.57
N MET A 853 5.20 -2.35 -23.73
CA MET A 853 6.62 -2.63 -24.01
C MET A 853 7.08 -4.01 -23.49
N MET A 854 6.22 -4.74 -22.79
CA MET A 854 6.56 -6.02 -22.19
C MET A 854 6.17 -7.18 -23.10
N PRO A 855 7.06 -8.14 -23.39
CA PRO A 855 6.68 -9.33 -24.14
C PRO A 855 5.70 -10.18 -23.33
N SER A 856 4.74 -10.83 -24.00
CA SER A 856 3.67 -11.64 -23.40
C SER A 856 4.19 -12.71 -22.43
N LYS A 857 5.41 -13.21 -22.63
CA LYS A 857 6.04 -14.23 -21.77
C LYS A 857 6.37 -13.73 -20.35
N TYR A 858 6.68 -12.45 -20.18
CA TYR A 858 7.09 -11.90 -18.88
C TYR A 858 5.97 -11.13 -18.18
N GLN A 859 4.76 -11.19 -18.73
CA GLN A 859 3.63 -10.42 -18.26
C GLN A 859 3.25 -10.82 -16.83
N PRO A 860 3.13 -9.85 -15.90
CA PRO A 860 2.68 -10.13 -14.54
C PRO A 860 1.18 -10.44 -14.51
N ASP A 861 0.76 -11.23 -13.51
CA ASP A 861 -0.63 -11.66 -13.30
C ASP A 861 -1.49 -10.53 -12.72
N PHE A 862 -1.82 -9.53 -13.54
CA PHE A 862 -2.80 -8.53 -13.14
C PHE A 862 -4.24 -9.08 -13.24
N PRO A 863 -5.13 -8.81 -12.27
CA PRO A 863 -6.51 -9.34 -12.27
C PRO A 863 -7.33 -9.02 -13.53
N PHE A 864 -7.13 -7.85 -14.13
CA PHE A 864 -7.84 -7.43 -15.35
C PHE A 864 -7.41 -8.20 -16.60
N LEU A 865 -6.21 -8.82 -16.61
CA LEU A 865 -5.73 -9.63 -17.73
C LEU A 865 -6.42 -10.99 -17.83
N ARG A 866 -7.01 -11.46 -16.72
CA ARG A 866 -7.75 -12.73 -16.67
C ARG A 866 -9.11 -12.64 -17.37
N HIS A 867 -9.71 -11.45 -17.39
CA HIS A 867 -11.08 -11.23 -17.87
C HIS A 867 -11.12 -10.59 -19.27
N VAL A 868 -10.11 -9.81 -19.65
CA VAL A 868 -10.12 -9.02 -20.89
C VAL A 868 -8.95 -9.38 -21.81
N PRO A 869 -9.19 -9.63 -23.11
CA PRO A 869 -8.13 -9.94 -24.05
C PRO A 869 -7.18 -8.74 -24.26
N LEU A 870 -5.87 -9.02 -24.36
CA LEU A 870 -4.78 -8.04 -24.48
C LEU A 870 -5.00 -6.96 -25.55
N ARG A 871 -5.59 -7.33 -26.69
CA ARG A 871 -5.83 -6.38 -27.79
C ARG A 871 -6.75 -5.22 -27.37
N ARG A 872 -7.76 -5.49 -26.54
CA ARG A 872 -8.65 -4.45 -26.03
C ARG A 872 -7.95 -3.56 -25.00
N VAL A 873 -7.11 -4.16 -24.14
CA VAL A 873 -6.27 -3.41 -23.21
C VAL A 873 -5.33 -2.46 -23.96
N HIS A 874 -4.66 -2.94 -25.00
CA HIS A 874 -3.78 -2.09 -25.81
C HIS A 874 -4.54 -0.98 -26.55
N LEU A 875 -5.72 -1.28 -27.12
CA LEU A 875 -6.55 -0.27 -27.77
C LEU A 875 -6.97 0.83 -26.78
N PHE A 876 -7.45 0.45 -25.59
CA PHE A 876 -7.82 1.37 -24.53
C PHE A 876 -6.65 2.27 -24.12
N THR A 877 -5.47 1.68 -23.91
CA THR A 877 -4.26 2.45 -23.54
C THR A 877 -3.82 3.40 -24.64
N LEU A 878 -4.00 3.03 -25.91
CA LEU A 878 -3.66 3.87 -27.06
C LEU A 878 -4.58 5.09 -27.13
N VAL A 879 -5.88 4.92 -26.89
CA VAL A 879 -6.82 6.05 -26.77
C VAL A 879 -6.39 6.99 -25.65
N GLN A 880 -6.03 6.45 -24.48
CA GLN A 880 -5.57 7.24 -23.34
C GLN A 880 -4.26 8.01 -23.64
N ILE A 881 -3.31 7.40 -24.37
CA ILE A 881 -2.07 8.06 -24.79
C ILE A 881 -2.36 9.20 -25.79
N ILE A 882 -3.27 9.00 -26.75
CA ILE A 882 -3.67 10.06 -27.71
C ILE A 882 -4.30 11.24 -26.96
N CYS A 883 -5.24 10.94 -26.06
CA CYS A 883 -5.86 11.89 -25.17
C CYS A 883 -4.81 12.71 -24.38
N LEU A 884 -3.85 12.03 -23.75
CA LEU A 884 -2.75 12.67 -23.03
C LEU A 884 -1.86 13.54 -23.95
N ALA A 885 -1.59 13.09 -25.17
CA ALA A 885 -0.81 13.85 -26.15
C ALA A 885 -1.53 15.14 -26.59
N VAL A 886 -2.86 15.09 -26.77
CA VAL A 886 -3.68 16.27 -27.06
C VAL A 886 -3.60 17.26 -25.89
N LEU A 887 -3.78 16.79 -24.65
CA LEU A 887 -3.61 17.61 -23.45
C LEU A 887 -2.21 18.26 -23.38
N TRP A 888 -1.16 17.50 -23.73
CA TRP A 888 0.21 17.98 -23.73
C TRP A 888 0.46 19.10 -24.75
N VAL A 889 -0.01 18.92 -25.99
CA VAL A 889 0.13 19.92 -27.05
C VAL A 889 -0.59 21.20 -26.64
N LEU A 890 -1.80 21.09 -26.12
CA LEU A 890 -2.59 22.26 -25.72
C LEU A 890 -1.96 22.99 -24.54
N LYS A 891 -1.38 22.25 -23.58
CA LYS A 891 -0.57 22.80 -22.48
C LYS A 891 0.66 23.60 -22.98
N SER A 892 1.19 23.29 -24.16
CA SER A 892 2.32 24.04 -24.72
C SER A 892 1.93 25.38 -25.36
N THR A 893 0.63 25.63 -25.53
CA THR A 893 0.09 26.86 -26.12
C THR A 893 -0.45 27.83 -25.07
N VAL A 894 -0.78 29.06 -25.47
CA VAL A 894 -1.46 30.05 -24.62
C VAL A 894 -2.85 29.58 -24.17
N LEU A 895 -3.44 28.57 -24.83
CA LEU A 895 -4.68 27.91 -24.42
C LEU A 895 -4.52 27.02 -23.17
N ALA A 896 -3.31 26.87 -22.64
CA ALA A 896 -3.05 26.14 -21.39
C ALA A 896 -3.89 26.62 -20.20
N ILE A 897 -4.43 27.84 -20.26
CA ILE A 897 -5.28 28.41 -19.22
C ILE A 897 -6.71 27.80 -19.23
N LEU A 898 -7.18 27.29 -20.38
CA LEU A 898 -8.46 26.56 -20.52
C LEU A 898 -8.33 25.07 -20.20
N PHE A 899 -7.16 24.63 -19.75
CA PHE A 899 -6.82 23.25 -19.49
C PHE A 899 -7.88 22.50 -18.64
N PRO A 900 -8.43 23.06 -17.55
CA PRO A 900 -9.39 22.34 -16.72
C PRO A 900 -10.79 22.20 -17.37
N VAL A 901 -11.22 23.21 -18.15
CA VAL A 901 -12.50 23.16 -18.90
C VAL A 901 -12.45 22.06 -19.95
N MET A 902 -11.31 21.87 -20.59
CA MET A 902 -11.14 20.85 -21.61
C MET A 902 -11.13 19.43 -21.04
N VAL A 903 -10.57 19.21 -19.85
CA VAL A 903 -10.65 17.90 -19.18
C VAL A 903 -12.12 17.51 -18.99
N LEU A 904 -12.97 18.43 -18.53
CA LEU A 904 -14.43 18.23 -18.41
C LEU A 904 -15.14 17.93 -19.75
N PHE A 905 -14.72 18.54 -20.85
CA PHE A 905 -15.27 18.21 -22.17
C PHE A 905 -14.86 16.81 -22.62
N MET A 906 -13.63 16.43 -22.36
CA MET A 906 -13.06 15.15 -22.78
C MET A 906 -13.64 13.97 -22.00
N THR A 907 -13.96 14.16 -20.71
CA THR A 907 -14.64 13.14 -19.90
C THR A 907 -16.03 12.80 -20.45
N ARG A 908 -16.75 13.81 -20.97
CA ARG A 908 -18.13 13.68 -21.44
C ARG A 908 -18.27 13.01 -22.82
N ASP A 909 -17.21 13.02 -23.64
CA ASP A 909 -17.21 12.37 -24.95
C ASP A 909 -16.89 10.86 -24.88
N ASP A 910 -16.20 10.39 -23.84
CA ASP A 910 -15.85 8.96 -23.66
C ASP A 910 -17.06 8.12 -23.19
N ASP A 911 -17.90 8.67 -22.31
CA ASP A 911 -19.17 8.06 -21.85
C ASP A 911 -20.12 7.69 -23.02
N ARG A 912 -19.94 8.31 -24.20
CA ARG A 912 -20.75 8.01 -25.39
C ARG A 912 -20.20 6.86 -26.25
N ARG A 913 -18.97 6.42 -26.04
CA ARG A 913 -18.29 5.46 -26.94
C ARG A 913 -17.95 4.11 -26.29
N ALA A 914 -17.91 3.99 -24.96
CA ALA A 914 -17.62 2.74 -24.27
C ALA A 914 -18.88 2.15 -23.59
N PRO A 915 -19.16 0.84 -23.72
CA PRO A 915 -20.22 0.21 -22.94
C PRO A 915 -19.83 0.21 -21.43
N PRO A 916 -20.76 0.55 -20.52
CA PRO A 916 -20.47 0.80 -19.10
C PRO A 916 -19.90 -0.42 -18.34
N GLU A 917 -20.18 -1.65 -18.80
CA GLU A 917 -19.69 -2.89 -18.18
C GLU A 917 -18.16 -3.07 -18.28
N GLN A 918 -17.50 -2.47 -19.29
CA GLN A 918 -16.05 -2.63 -19.50
C GLN A 918 -15.21 -1.64 -18.69
N GLU A 919 -15.74 -0.45 -18.38
CA GLU A 919 -15.00 0.52 -17.55
C GLU A 919 -14.94 0.12 -16.08
N ALA A 920 -15.99 -0.56 -15.58
CA ALA A 920 -16.02 -1.11 -14.22
C ALA A 920 -14.88 -2.11 -13.97
N THR A 921 -14.55 -2.94 -14.97
CA THR A 921 -13.48 -3.94 -14.89
C THR A 921 -12.07 -3.33 -14.87
N PHE A 922 -11.89 -2.14 -15.44
CA PHE A 922 -10.63 -1.38 -15.37
C PHE A 922 -10.53 -0.48 -14.13
N GLY A 923 -11.61 -0.36 -13.36
CA GLY A 923 -11.75 0.46 -12.15
C GLY A 923 -11.03 -0.06 -10.89
N GLY A 924 -10.32 -1.20 -10.97
CA GLY A 924 -9.57 -1.79 -9.86
C GLY A 924 -10.40 -2.36 -8.70
N SER A 925 -11.72 -2.35 -8.82
CA SER A 925 -12.63 -3.11 -7.96
C SER A 925 -13.22 -4.25 -8.79
N CYS A 926 -12.45 -5.31 -8.94
CA CYS A 926 -12.94 -6.59 -9.46
C CYS A 926 -12.85 -7.60 -8.33
N ASP A 927 -13.91 -7.62 -7.52
CA ASP A 927 -14.52 -8.89 -7.21
C ASP A 927 -15.75 -9.02 -8.11
N THR A 928 -15.91 -10.25 -8.60
CA THR A 928 -16.85 -10.78 -9.61
C THR A 928 -18.17 -10.02 -9.81
N TYR A 929 -18.39 -9.53 -11.04
CA TYR A 929 -19.74 -9.35 -11.57
C TYR A 929 -20.18 -10.67 -12.21
N ASP A 930 -21.33 -11.18 -11.78
CA ASP A 930 -22.08 -12.19 -12.51
C ASP A 930 -22.44 -11.65 -13.89
N VAL A 931 -21.84 -12.27 -14.92
CA VAL A 931 -22.16 -11.99 -16.31
C VAL A 931 -23.46 -12.73 -16.65
N ASN A 932 -24.59 -12.08 -16.43
CA ASN A 932 -25.82 -12.45 -17.12
C ASN A 932 -25.68 -11.99 -18.58
N VAL A 933 -25.27 -12.91 -19.45
CA VAL A 933 -25.30 -12.73 -20.91
C VAL A 933 -26.77 -12.64 -21.35
N GLY A 934 -27.33 -11.43 -21.31
CA GLY A 934 -28.51 -11.10 -22.07
C GLY A 934 -28.15 -11.07 -23.55
N TYR A 935 -28.54 -12.10 -24.28
CA TYR A 935 -28.52 -12.11 -25.74
C TYR A 935 -29.26 -10.87 -26.27
N LEU A 936 -28.54 -10.02 -27.01
CA LEU A 936 -29.08 -9.18 -28.07
C LEU A 936 -28.13 -9.23 -29.27
#